data_AF-A0A958CNK8-F1
#
_entry.id   AF-A0A958CNK8-F1
#
_cell.length_a   1.000
_cell.length_b   1.000
_cell.length_c   1.000
_cell.angle_alpha   90.00
_cell.angle_beta   90.00
_cell.angle_gamma   90.00
#
_symmetry.space_group_name_H-M   'P 1'
#
loop_
_entity.id
_entity.type
_entity.pdbx_description
1 polymer ?
#
loop_
_entity_poly.entity_id
_entity_poly.type
_entity_poly.pdbx_seq_one_letter_code
_entity_poly.pdbx_strand_id
1 'polypeptide(L)'
;FEVVTLLDYKYKGDQNLMLNLRDPVNADAGFQVQAVLTILETDQPDPAMIDDFQGFYRFEPSGDVNLSITEVMTGTPMAVPGQWTYEDVLTGVYGPAGGSAPSFTRTFPNSQDWTGYNGLSFWYYGSNSGQPITVNVLDNQATTTAQTPPGDWELVWSDEFDNAAGTTPNPNVWSAEIGDGSLNGIPGWGNSELQFYTDNAATDGSGNLTITLDQAEPAQQLLCWYGPCEYTSARLISANKVEAQYGRIESRVLVPDGAAGLWPAFWMLGTNIGEVGWPQSGEIDIMEYVSRNPNEVFGTIHGPGYSGGAAFGDTYTLQQPVAENYHTFAVEWSPDEIHWFVDGINYHNATPADVAPNEWVFNHPFYVILNLAVGGNFGGTVSPDLTLPQQMQVDYVRVYQAPNTSERFEASFVDDFSGWRQVSVPFSSFTRSAQQPAGAPNDGFGLNDVWGYGVTLPANSSGTLHMDQVQLAQIPTVERSRRFNVDRDTFINGTQPGAYNGTSQTMWVGFFDQMRPVVHVPISGIPNDAEIDLAYLYLYVTEGRGFSMWSGSVIPSVQAHPITTPWMPDPVNWWTPWNFPGGDYGPAVGSNHLGSGKIGTWLRLDITSAVQNTVSTGVNYGYILTSDDNHGVRYGLSTQDYWDPSKTGYVRVYYRTV
;
A
#
# COMPACT_ATOMS: atom_id res chain seq x y z
N PHE A 1 -34.53 15.93 -24.70
CA PHE A 1 -34.12 14.58 -24.30
C PHE A 1 -33.94 14.60 -22.79
N GLU A 2 -34.11 13.47 -22.12
CA GLU A 2 -33.82 13.32 -20.69
C GLU A 2 -32.59 12.43 -20.56
N VAL A 3 -31.64 12.79 -19.70
CA VAL A 3 -30.49 11.96 -19.36
C VAL A 3 -30.71 11.46 -17.94
N VAL A 4 -30.77 10.15 -17.77
CA VAL A 4 -30.90 9.51 -16.46
C VAL A 4 -29.49 9.21 -15.97
N THR A 5 -29.10 9.80 -14.85
CA THR A 5 -27.85 9.45 -14.16
C THR A 5 -28.11 8.27 -13.23
N LEU A 6 -27.11 7.39 -13.08
CA LEU A 6 -27.10 6.37 -12.05
C LEU A 6 -26.35 6.94 -10.86
N LEU A 7 -26.94 6.85 -9.66
CA LEU A 7 -26.25 7.19 -8.42
C LEU A 7 -25.36 6.00 -8.04
N ASP A 8 -24.05 6.15 -8.08
CA ASP A 8 -23.11 5.37 -7.28
C ASP A 8 -22.73 6.15 -6.02
N TYR A 9 -21.99 5.53 -5.10
CA TYR A 9 -21.37 6.20 -3.94
C TYR A 9 -19.84 6.28 -4.13
N LYS A 10 -19.41 6.36 -5.40
CA LYS A 10 -18.00 6.28 -5.78
C LYS A 10 -17.58 7.62 -6.33
N TYR A 11 -16.63 8.23 -5.67
CA TYR A 11 -16.04 9.46 -6.17
C TYR A 11 -15.25 9.21 -7.46
N LYS A 12 -15.74 9.75 -8.58
CA LYS A 12 -15.10 9.62 -9.91
C LYS A 12 -14.76 10.98 -10.53
N GLY A 13 -15.04 12.07 -9.82
CA GLY A 13 -14.97 13.43 -10.35
C GLY A 13 -16.02 13.69 -11.43
N ASP A 14 -16.12 14.95 -11.85
CA ASP A 14 -17.10 15.37 -12.85
C ASP A 14 -16.91 14.62 -14.18
N GLN A 15 -18.00 14.17 -14.78
CA GLN A 15 -17.99 13.42 -16.05
C GLN A 15 -18.59 14.25 -17.18
N ASN A 16 -17.88 14.34 -18.31
CA ASN A 16 -18.33 15.10 -19.47
C ASN A 16 -18.77 14.16 -20.61
N LEU A 17 -19.94 14.45 -21.19
CA LEU A 17 -20.50 13.73 -22.32
C LEU A 17 -20.70 14.68 -23.50
N MET A 18 -20.31 14.26 -24.71
CA MET A 18 -20.59 15.01 -25.93
C MET A 18 -21.98 14.64 -26.46
N LEU A 19 -22.88 15.61 -26.47
CA LEU A 19 -24.17 15.52 -27.13
C LEU A 19 -24.03 16.01 -28.56
N ASN A 20 -24.27 15.13 -29.53
CA ASN A 20 -24.26 15.45 -30.95
C ASN A 20 -25.70 15.52 -31.49
N LEU A 21 -26.12 16.70 -31.95
CA LEU A 21 -27.37 16.88 -32.69
C LEU A 21 -27.18 16.42 -34.13
N ARG A 22 -28.06 15.53 -34.61
CA ARG A 22 -28.08 15.01 -35.97
C ARG A 22 -29.49 15.08 -36.55
N ASP A 23 -29.58 15.11 -37.88
CA ASP A 23 -30.83 15.03 -38.64
C ASP A 23 -31.94 16.00 -38.18
N PRO A 24 -31.70 17.33 -38.17
CA PRO A 24 -32.72 18.27 -37.74
C PRO A 24 -33.95 18.20 -38.66
N VAL A 25 -35.14 18.15 -38.05
CA VAL A 25 -36.42 18.16 -38.76
C VAL A 25 -37.04 19.55 -38.65
N ASN A 26 -37.34 20.18 -39.79
CA ASN A 26 -37.90 21.53 -39.88
C ASN A 26 -37.02 22.66 -39.30
N ALA A 27 -35.70 22.44 -39.25
CA ALA A 27 -34.71 23.45 -38.88
C ALA A 27 -33.44 23.25 -39.71
N ASP A 28 -32.72 24.34 -40.00
CA ASP A 28 -31.38 24.24 -40.59
C ASP A 28 -30.38 23.90 -39.47
N ALA A 29 -29.51 22.91 -39.69
CA ALA A 29 -28.38 22.67 -38.81
C ALA A 29 -27.45 23.91 -38.86
N GLY A 30 -27.22 24.55 -37.72
CA GLY A 30 -26.09 25.47 -37.58
C GLY A 30 -24.76 24.72 -37.60
N PHE A 31 -23.63 25.44 -37.52
CA PHE A 31 -22.30 24.81 -37.40
C PHE A 31 -22.06 24.22 -36.00
N GLN A 32 -22.74 24.77 -34.98
CA GLN A 32 -22.73 24.24 -33.61
C GLN A 32 -23.77 23.15 -33.49
N VAL A 33 -23.35 21.90 -33.63
CA VAL A 33 -24.18 20.70 -33.46
C VAL A 33 -23.75 19.87 -32.25
N GLN A 34 -22.82 20.38 -31.47
CA GLN A 34 -22.24 19.71 -30.31
C GLN A 34 -22.53 20.52 -29.04
N ALA A 35 -22.79 19.82 -27.94
CA ALA A 35 -22.89 20.41 -26.62
C ALA A 35 -22.29 19.45 -25.58
N VAL A 36 -21.60 19.99 -24.58
CA VAL A 36 -21.11 19.19 -23.45
C VAL A 36 -22.19 19.15 -22.38
N LEU A 37 -22.49 17.94 -21.93
CA LEU A 37 -23.24 17.69 -20.70
C LEU A 37 -22.24 17.27 -19.62
N THR A 38 -22.13 18.08 -18.57
CA THR A 38 -21.36 17.73 -17.38
C THR A 38 -22.28 17.11 -16.34
N ILE A 39 -21.93 15.90 -15.89
CA ILE A 39 -22.49 15.24 -14.73
C ILE A 39 -21.58 15.61 -13.56
N LEU A 40 -22.13 16.38 -12.61
CA LEU A 40 -21.39 16.81 -11.44
C LEU A 40 -21.28 15.68 -10.44
N GLU A 41 -20.06 15.44 -9.95
CA GLU A 41 -19.80 14.53 -8.84
C GLU A 41 -20.27 15.17 -7.53
N THR A 42 -21.06 14.44 -6.75
CA THR A 42 -21.58 14.91 -5.46
C THR A 42 -21.10 14.08 -4.29
N ASP A 43 -20.48 12.93 -4.54
CA ASP A 43 -19.85 12.14 -3.51
C ASP A 43 -18.60 12.82 -2.98
N GLN A 44 -18.23 12.49 -1.75
CA GLN A 44 -16.97 12.93 -1.16
C GLN A 44 -15.94 11.80 -1.32
N PRO A 45 -14.69 12.13 -1.67
CA PRO A 45 -13.63 11.12 -1.66
C PRO A 45 -13.52 10.51 -0.26
N ASP A 46 -13.45 9.18 -0.18
CA ASP A 46 -13.21 8.48 1.07
C ASP A 46 -11.71 8.55 1.40
N PRO A 47 -11.30 9.30 2.44
CA PRO A 47 -9.88 9.43 2.78
C PRO A 47 -9.24 8.12 3.24
N ALA A 48 -10.03 7.10 3.56
CA ALA A 48 -9.53 5.78 3.89
C ALA A 48 -9.32 4.89 2.66
N MET A 49 -9.89 5.23 1.50
CA MET A 49 -9.77 4.42 0.28
C MET A 49 -8.36 4.55 -0.29
N ILE A 50 -7.68 3.41 -0.46
CA ILE A 50 -6.37 3.33 -1.11
C ILE A 50 -6.55 2.98 -2.58
N ASP A 51 -7.40 2.01 -2.88
CA ASP A 51 -7.65 1.53 -4.25
C ASP A 51 -9.03 0.86 -4.35
N ASP A 52 -9.89 1.36 -5.23
CA ASP A 52 -11.18 0.78 -5.57
C ASP A 52 -11.22 0.25 -7.02
N PHE A 53 -10.06 0.18 -7.67
CA PHE A 53 -9.82 -0.40 -8.99
C PHE A 53 -10.72 0.13 -10.12
N GLN A 54 -11.30 1.33 -9.98
CA GLN A 54 -12.01 2.02 -11.09
C GLN A 54 -11.06 2.62 -12.14
N GLY A 55 -9.76 2.44 -11.94
CA GLY A 55 -8.68 2.67 -12.88
C GLY A 55 -7.63 1.58 -12.71
N PHE A 56 -6.58 1.61 -13.54
CA PHE A 56 -5.46 0.67 -13.39
C PHE A 56 -4.22 1.40 -12.88
N TYR A 57 -4.02 1.43 -11.57
CA TYR A 57 -2.74 1.86 -11.02
C TYR A 57 -1.64 0.87 -11.38
N ARG A 58 -0.40 1.35 -11.48
CA ARG A 58 0.74 0.46 -11.73
C ARG A 58 0.96 -0.48 -10.54
N PHE A 59 0.98 -1.77 -10.85
CA PHE A 59 1.47 -2.82 -9.97
C PHE A 59 2.79 -3.38 -10.49
N GLU A 60 3.65 -3.81 -9.56
CA GLU A 60 4.91 -4.49 -9.82
C GLU A 60 4.71 -5.99 -9.57
N PRO A 61 4.33 -6.78 -10.60
CA PRO A 61 4.20 -8.22 -10.46
C PRO A 61 5.57 -8.90 -10.33
N SER A 62 5.64 -9.93 -9.50
CA SER A 62 6.80 -10.80 -9.33
C SER A 62 6.35 -12.25 -9.31
N GLY A 63 7.11 -13.12 -9.98
CA GLY A 63 6.70 -14.50 -10.24
C GLY A 63 5.67 -14.59 -11.38
N ASP A 64 4.94 -15.71 -11.43
CA ASP A 64 3.98 -16.00 -12.49
C ASP A 64 2.59 -15.46 -12.14
N VAL A 65 2.41 -14.13 -12.22
CA VAL A 65 1.13 -13.45 -12.04
C VAL A 65 0.93 -12.37 -13.10
N ASN A 66 -0.27 -12.33 -13.67
CA ASN A 66 -0.70 -11.29 -14.60
C ASN A 66 -1.95 -10.59 -14.04
N LEU A 67 -1.92 -9.26 -14.03
CA LEU A 67 -2.95 -8.42 -13.43
C LEU A 67 -3.76 -7.69 -14.50
N SER A 68 -5.07 -7.60 -14.30
CA SER A 68 -5.98 -6.81 -15.12
C SER A 68 -7.15 -6.30 -14.29
N ILE A 69 -7.87 -5.30 -14.78
CA ILE A 69 -9.20 -4.96 -14.25
C ILE A 69 -10.25 -5.82 -14.95
N THR A 70 -11.26 -6.26 -14.21
CA THR A 70 -12.41 -6.98 -14.76
C THR A 70 -13.70 -6.31 -14.32
N GLU A 71 -14.51 -5.88 -15.29
CA GLU A 71 -15.85 -5.36 -15.03
C GLU A 71 -16.81 -6.52 -14.70
N VAL A 72 -17.50 -6.38 -13.58
CA VAL A 72 -18.42 -7.36 -13.01
C VAL A 72 -19.81 -6.75 -12.95
N MET A 73 -20.75 -7.39 -13.64
CA MET A 73 -22.15 -6.98 -13.62
C MET A 73 -22.89 -7.51 -12.37
N THR A 74 -23.82 -6.71 -11.85
CA THR A 74 -24.71 -7.11 -10.76
C THR A 74 -25.53 -8.35 -11.10
N GLY A 75 -25.83 -9.18 -10.09
CA GLY A 75 -26.58 -10.42 -10.27
C GLY A 75 -25.79 -11.57 -10.89
N THR A 76 -24.51 -11.38 -11.22
CA THR A 76 -23.59 -12.46 -11.57
C THR A 76 -23.05 -13.13 -10.28
N PRO A 77 -22.57 -14.39 -10.35
CA PRO A 77 -21.91 -15.05 -9.20
C PRO A 77 -20.66 -14.33 -8.68
N MET A 78 -20.08 -13.45 -9.51
CA MET A 78 -18.92 -12.64 -9.17
C MET A 78 -19.29 -11.27 -8.62
N ALA A 79 -20.58 -10.92 -8.49
CA ALA A 79 -20.97 -9.60 -7.98
C ALA A 79 -20.48 -9.38 -6.55
N VAL A 80 -19.69 -8.32 -6.35
CA VAL A 80 -19.21 -7.83 -5.05
C VAL A 80 -20.41 -7.44 -4.19
N PRO A 81 -20.47 -7.84 -2.90
CA PRO A 81 -21.59 -7.51 -2.05
C PRO A 81 -21.80 -5.98 -1.93
N GLY A 82 -23.00 -5.53 -2.28
CA GLY A 82 -23.33 -4.10 -2.22
C GLY A 82 -22.95 -3.30 -3.47
N GLN A 83 -22.40 -3.92 -4.51
CA GLN A 83 -22.11 -3.23 -5.76
C GLN A 83 -23.37 -2.73 -6.48
N TRP A 84 -23.17 -1.77 -7.39
CA TRP A 84 -24.18 -1.28 -8.34
C TRP A 84 -24.22 -2.16 -9.59
N THR A 85 -24.80 -1.64 -10.67
CA THR A 85 -24.97 -2.35 -11.93
C THR A 85 -23.67 -2.94 -12.46
N TYR A 86 -22.56 -2.20 -12.31
CA TYR A 86 -21.21 -2.61 -12.70
C TYR A 86 -20.23 -2.31 -11.59
N GLU A 87 -19.18 -3.11 -11.52
CA GLU A 87 -18.07 -2.96 -10.58
C GLU A 87 -16.77 -3.43 -11.22
N ASP A 88 -15.71 -2.65 -11.10
CA ASP A 88 -14.39 -3.01 -11.58
C ASP A 88 -13.57 -3.60 -10.44
N VAL A 89 -13.04 -4.81 -10.64
CA VAL A 89 -12.23 -5.51 -9.63
C VAL A 89 -10.85 -5.83 -10.17
N LEU A 90 -9.85 -5.85 -9.30
CA LEU A 90 -8.54 -6.39 -9.63
C LEU A 90 -8.65 -7.89 -9.83
N THR A 91 -8.19 -8.37 -10.98
CA THR A 91 -8.07 -9.79 -11.30
C THR A 91 -6.60 -10.14 -11.46
N GLY A 92 -6.13 -11.14 -10.73
CA GLY A 92 -4.80 -11.71 -10.87
C GLY A 92 -4.85 -13.17 -11.32
N VAL A 93 -4.40 -13.47 -12.52
CA VAL A 93 -4.22 -14.86 -12.99
C VAL A 93 -2.80 -15.28 -12.67
N TYR A 94 -2.65 -16.32 -11.87
CA TYR A 94 -1.34 -16.81 -11.44
C TYR A 94 -1.15 -18.30 -11.71
N GLY A 95 0.07 -18.66 -12.09
CA GLY A 95 0.46 -20.03 -12.37
C GLY A 95 1.43 -20.58 -11.32
N PRO A 96 1.68 -21.90 -11.36
CA PRO A 96 2.61 -22.53 -10.45
C PRO A 96 4.02 -22.07 -10.83
N ALA A 97 4.47 -20.99 -10.20
CA ALA A 97 5.77 -20.42 -10.50
C ALA A 97 6.88 -21.46 -10.28
N GLY A 98 7.74 -21.65 -11.26
CA GLY A 98 9.00 -22.40 -11.10
C GLY A 98 10.07 -21.65 -10.29
N GLY A 99 9.67 -20.73 -9.41
CA GLY A 99 10.51 -19.71 -8.78
C GLY A 99 9.89 -19.09 -7.52
N SER A 100 10.00 -17.76 -7.36
CA SER A 100 9.40 -17.00 -6.25
C SER A 100 7.87 -17.08 -6.23
N ALA A 101 7.28 -16.95 -5.05
CA ALA A 101 5.83 -16.93 -4.90
C ALA A 101 5.22 -15.81 -5.76
N PRO A 102 4.13 -16.06 -6.51
CA PRO A 102 3.47 -15.03 -7.28
C PRO A 102 3.03 -13.89 -6.34
N SER A 103 3.38 -12.66 -6.67
CA SER A 103 3.09 -11.50 -5.83
C SER A 103 2.97 -10.25 -6.68
N PHE A 104 2.35 -9.23 -6.12
CA PHE A 104 2.33 -7.90 -6.71
C PHE A 104 2.38 -6.84 -5.63
N THR A 105 2.99 -5.71 -5.96
CA THR A 105 3.11 -4.54 -5.07
C THR A 105 2.63 -3.30 -5.80
N ARG A 106 1.92 -2.42 -5.11
CA ARG A 106 1.68 -1.04 -5.55
C ARG A 106 2.54 -0.13 -4.69
N THR A 107 3.44 0.59 -5.34
CA THR A 107 4.25 1.65 -4.72
C THR A 107 3.57 2.98 -4.98
N PHE A 108 3.49 3.83 -3.96
CA PHE A 108 2.93 5.17 -4.08
C PHE A 108 3.99 6.17 -4.54
N PRO A 109 3.62 7.18 -5.35
CA PRO A 109 4.56 8.23 -5.76
C PRO A 109 5.01 9.11 -4.58
N ASN A 110 4.20 9.18 -3.51
CA ASN A 110 4.47 9.87 -2.26
C ASN A 110 4.05 9.03 -1.08
N SER A 111 4.67 9.26 0.08
CA SER A 111 4.27 8.56 1.29
C SER A 111 2.93 9.02 1.84
N GLN A 112 2.32 8.13 2.61
CA GLN A 112 1.03 8.34 3.26
C GLN A 112 1.16 8.15 4.78
N ASP A 113 0.38 8.90 5.55
CA ASP A 113 0.25 8.74 7.00
C ASP A 113 -0.99 7.89 7.32
N TRP A 114 -0.73 6.67 7.80
CA TRP A 114 -1.74 5.67 8.17
C TRP A 114 -1.92 5.56 9.69
N THR A 115 -1.26 6.40 10.50
CA THR A 115 -1.30 6.32 11.98
C THR A 115 -2.69 6.54 12.58
N GLY A 116 -3.60 7.15 11.82
CA GLY A 116 -4.99 7.31 12.19
C GLY A 116 -5.80 6.02 12.23
N TYR A 117 -5.29 4.91 11.67
CA TYR A 117 -5.99 3.64 11.48
C TYR A 117 -5.29 2.48 12.17
N ASN A 118 -5.97 1.34 12.32
CA ASN A 118 -5.42 0.17 13.01
C ASN A 118 -5.41 -1.11 12.17
N GLY A 119 -5.72 -1.03 10.87
CA GLY A 119 -5.58 -2.13 9.94
C GLY A 119 -5.93 -1.77 8.50
N LEU A 120 -5.77 -2.75 7.62
CA LEU A 120 -6.24 -2.74 6.24
C LEU A 120 -7.51 -3.57 6.09
N SER A 121 -8.39 -3.19 5.18
CA SER A 121 -9.56 -3.96 4.78
C SER A 121 -9.66 -4.00 3.26
N PHE A 122 -10.17 -5.10 2.71
CA PHE A 122 -10.44 -5.26 1.29
C PHE A 122 -11.43 -6.39 1.05
N TRP A 123 -12.16 -6.32 -0.06
CA TRP A 123 -12.91 -7.47 -0.56
C TRP A 123 -11.95 -8.46 -1.20
N TYR A 124 -12.10 -9.74 -0.86
CA TYR A 124 -11.38 -10.86 -1.45
C TYR A 124 -12.36 -11.94 -1.88
N TYR A 125 -12.20 -12.46 -3.09
CA TYR A 125 -13.00 -13.60 -3.56
C TYR A 125 -12.34 -14.92 -3.15
N GLY A 126 -12.88 -15.53 -2.10
CA GLY A 126 -12.40 -16.78 -1.54
C GLY A 126 -12.56 -17.96 -2.48
N SER A 127 -11.52 -18.79 -2.58
CA SER A 127 -11.56 -20.06 -3.31
C SER A 127 -11.64 -21.27 -2.37
N ASN A 128 -11.57 -21.02 -1.06
CA ASN A 128 -11.47 -22.02 0.00
C ASN A 128 -10.27 -22.96 -0.22
N SER A 129 -9.14 -22.37 -0.63
CA SER A 129 -7.90 -23.11 -0.91
C SER A 129 -7.24 -23.69 0.35
N GLY A 130 -7.57 -23.15 1.53
CA GLY A 130 -6.90 -23.45 2.80
C GLY A 130 -5.45 -22.98 2.85
N GLN A 131 -5.01 -22.17 1.88
CA GLN A 131 -3.66 -21.64 1.80
C GLN A 131 -3.59 -20.23 2.41
N PRO A 132 -2.42 -19.83 2.95
CA PRO A 132 -2.21 -18.47 3.41
C PRO A 132 -2.08 -17.51 2.22
N ILE A 133 -2.79 -16.38 2.30
CA ILE A 133 -2.56 -15.20 1.47
C ILE A 133 -1.84 -14.18 2.33
N THR A 134 -0.74 -13.64 1.84
CA THR A 134 0.09 -12.70 2.60
C THR A 134 -0.11 -11.29 2.07
N VAL A 135 -0.41 -10.36 2.97
CA VAL A 135 -0.51 -8.92 2.71
C VAL A 135 0.79 -8.28 3.16
N ASN A 136 1.35 -7.41 2.32
CA ASN A 136 2.57 -6.67 2.57
C ASN A 136 2.25 -5.18 2.70
N VAL A 137 2.96 -4.49 3.58
CA VAL A 137 3.01 -3.03 3.68
C VAL A 137 4.45 -2.58 3.56
N LEU A 138 4.66 -1.50 2.80
CA LEU A 138 5.96 -0.86 2.59
C LEU A 138 6.00 0.37 3.49
N ASP A 139 6.80 0.36 4.55
CA ASP A 139 6.83 1.42 5.57
C ASP A 139 8.25 1.96 5.72
N ASN A 140 8.40 3.30 5.79
CA ASN A 140 9.66 4.05 5.96
C ASN A 140 10.74 3.78 4.91
N GLN A 141 11.37 4.82 4.35
CA GLN A 141 12.59 4.68 3.54
C GLN A 141 13.83 5.19 4.29
N ALA A 142 14.99 4.58 4.02
CA ALA A 142 16.26 5.06 4.59
C ALA A 142 16.64 6.45 4.05
N THR A 143 16.37 6.67 2.76
CA THR A 143 16.51 7.95 2.06
C THR A 143 15.43 8.04 1.00
N THR A 144 14.76 9.19 0.91
CA THR A 144 13.78 9.46 -0.16
C THR A 144 14.47 9.97 -1.43
N THR A 145 13.74 10.01 -2.55
CA THR A 145 14.21 10.66 -3.79
C THR A 145 14.63 12.10 -3.55
N ALA A 146 13.87 12.84 -2.72
CA ALA A 146 14.19 14.22 -2.36
C ALA A 146 15.51 14.39 -1.59
N GLN A 147 15.98 13.34 -0.92
CA GLN A 147 17.21 13.36 -0.12
C GLN A 147 18.42 12.77 -0.86
N THR A 148 18.18 12.10 -1.98
CA THR A 148 19.19 11.34 -2.71
C THR A 148 19.70 12.18 -3.89
N PRO A 149 21.02 12.38 -4.04
CA PRO A 149 21.58 13.11 -5.17
C PRO A 149 21.20 12.46 -6.52
N PRO A 150 21.00 13.24 -7.60
CA PRO A 150 20.62 12.69 -8.91
C PRO A 150 21.54 11.59 -9.46
N GLY A 151 22.85 11.67 -9.17
CA GLY A 151 23.83 10.67 -9.59
C GLY A 151 23.70 9.29 -8.94
N ASP A 152 22.91 9.19 -7.86
CA ASP A 152 22.65 7.95 -7.12
C ASP A 152 21.24 7.40 -7.38
N TRP A 153 20.46 8.01 -8.27
CA TRP A 153 19.16 7.50 -8.69
C TRP A 153 19.30 6.26 -9.58
N GLU A 154 18.36 5.33 -9.46
CA GLU A 154 18.26 4.11 -10.26
C GLU A 154 16.99 4.11 -11.11
N LEU A 155 17.00 3.33 -12.20
CA LEU A 155 15.83 3.18 -13.06
C LEU A 155 14.72 2.44 -12.29
N VAL A 156 13.63 3.13 -11.98
CA VAL A 156 12.48 2.54 -11.25
C VAL A 156 11.30 2.23 -12.18
N TRP A 157 11.29 2.79 -13.39
CA TRP A 157 10.30 2.51 -14.40
C TRP A 157 10.77 2.87 -15.80
N SER A 158 10.31 2.10 -16.78
CA SER A 158 10.40 2.49 -18.18
C SER A 158 9.31 1.88 -19.06
N ASP A 159 9.09 2.53 -20.20
CA ASP A 159 8.48 1.93 -21.40
C ASP A 159 9.47 2.10 -22.56
N GLU A 160 9.97 0.98 -23.08
CA GLU A 160 11.00 0.91 -24.13
C GLU A 160 10.39 0.70 -25.52
N PHE A 161 9.05 0.54 -25.61
CA PHE A 161 8.32 0.41 -26.89
C PHE A 161 8.83 -0.68 -27.87
N ASP A 162 9.48 -1.72 -27.35
CA ASP A 162 10.05 -2.86 -28.11
C ASP A 162 9.00 -3.82 -28.72
N ASN A 163 7.71 -3.49 -28.61
CA ASN A 163 6.63 -4.34 -29.09
C ASN A 163 6.60 -4.40 -30.63
N ALA A 164 6.07 -5.49 -31.18
CA ALA A 164 5.96 -5.70 -32.62
C ALA A 164 5.22 -4.55 -33.32
N ALA A 165 5.59 -4.26 -34.57
CA ALA A 165 5.02 -3.17 -35.36
C ALA A 165 3.47 -3.18 -35.38
N GLY A 166 2.87 -2.01 -35.18
CA GLY A 166 1.42 -1.84 -35.13
C GLY A 166 0.79 -2.19 -33.77
N THR A 167 1.60 -2.48 -32.74
CA THR A 167 1.07 -2.68 -31.39
C THR A 167 0.69 -1.32 -30.78
N THR A 168 -0.53 -1.20 -30.28
CA THR A 168 -0.98 0.01 -29.55
C THR A 168 -0.22 0.15 -28.23
N PRO A 169 -0.04 1.38 -27.70
CA PRO A 169 0.52 1.60 -26.37
C PRO A 169 -0.15 0.73 -25.31
N ASN A 170 0.64 0.28 -24.33
CA ASN A 170 0.13 -0.58 -23.25
C ASN A 170 -1.00 0.14 -22.50
N PRO A 171 -2.26 -0.36 -22.53
CA PRO A 171 -3.39 0.30 -21.90
C PRO A 171 -3.30 0.31 -20.36
N ASN A 172 -2.39 -0.45 -19.77
CA ASN A 172 -2.08 -0.38 -18.33
C ASN A 172 -1.10 0.76 -17.99
N VAL A 173 -0.57 1.47 -18.99
CA VAL A 173 0.38 2.58 -18.84
C VAL A 173 -0.16 3.85 -19.48
N TRP A 174 -0.68 3.76 -20.70
CA TRP A 174 -1.07 4.90 -21.52
C TRP A 174 -2.58 4.91 -21.77
N SER A 175 -3.20 6.08 -21.65
CA SER A 175 -4.56 6.37 -22.10
C SER A 175 -4.48 7.36 -23.26
N ALA A 176 -5.20 7.12 -24.35
CA ALA A 176 -5.36 8.11 -25.41
C ALA A 176 -6.44 9.11 -25.00
N GLU A 177 -6.10 10.41 -24.96
CA GLU A 177 -7.11 11.47 -24.92
C GLU A 177 -7.70 11.65 -26.31
N ILE A 178 -9.04 11.73 -26.39
CA ILE A 178 -9.77 11.72 -27.65
C ILE A 178 -10.48 13.05 -27.86
N GLY A 179 -10.34 13.62 -29.05
CA GLY A 179 -11.02 14.83 -29.47
C GLY A 179 -10.14 16.07 -29.55
N ASP A 180 -10.80 17.22 -29.66
CA ASP A 180 -10.18 18.54 -29.83
C ASP A 180 -10.20 19.36 -28.53
N GLY A 181 -10.41 18.72 -27.38
CA GLY A 181 -10.53 19.36 -26.07
C GLY A 181 -11.92 19.93 -25.77
N SER A 182 -12.85 19.94 -26.72
CA SER A 182 -14.21 20.45 -26.49
C SER A 182 -14.95 19.66 -25.40
N LEU A 183 -14.72 18.34 -25.31
CA LEU A 183 -15.26 17.48 -24.25
C LEU A 183 -14.81 17.91 -22.84
N ASN A 184 -13.61 18.48 -22.73
CA ASN A 184 -13.02 18.95 -21.49
C ASN A 184 -13.34 20.43 -21.23
N GLY A 185 -14.23 21.04 -22.02
CA GLY A 185 -14.58 22.46 -21.90
C GLY A 185 -13.49 23.41 -22.41
N ILE A 186 -12.48 22.90 -23.11
CA ILE A 186 -11.34 23.66 -23.63
C ILE A 186 -11.16 23.42 -25.14
N PRO A 187 -12.07 23.90 -26.02
CA PRO A 187 -11.97 23.71 -27.46
C PRO A 187 -10.60 24.13 -28.03
N GLY A 188 -10.07 23.32 -28.94
CA GLY A 188 -8.69 23.45 -29.44
C GLY A 188 -7.64 23.23 -28.35
N TRP A 189 -7.95 22.36 -27.38
CA TRP A 189 -7.18 22.09 -26.16
C TRP A 189 -6.79 23.34 -25.37
N GLY A 190 -7.59 24.41 -25.45
CA GLY A 190 -7.31 25.71 -24.83
C GLY A 190 -6.27 26.56 -25.58
N ASN A 191 -5.61 25.99 -26.59
CA ASN A 191 -4.53 26.59 -27.35
C ASN A 191 -4.88 26.87 -28.82
N SER A 192 -6.15 26.73 -29.22
CA SER A 192 -6.59 26.84 -30.62
C SER A 192 -5.91 25.84 -31.56
N GLU A 193 -5.56 24.67 -31.03
CA GLU A 193 -4.99 23.54 -31.79
C GLU A 193 -5.99 23.00 -32.82
N LEU A 194 -5.49 22.44 -33.93
CA LEU A 194 -6.30 22.08 -35.09
C LEU A 194 -6.56 20.58 -35.26
N GLN A 195 -5.82 19.73 -34.57
CA GLN A 195 -6.02 18.28 -34.63
C GLN A 195 -7.19 17.80 -33.77
N PHE A 196 -7.80 16.71 -34.22
CA PHE A 196 -8.62 15.84 -33.38
C PHE A 196 -7.75 14.67 -32.90
N TYR A 197 -7.54 14.54 -31.59
CA TYR A 197 -6.79 13.40 -31.07
C TYR A 197 -7.60 12.10 -31.16
N THR A 198 -6.92 11.03 -31.56
CA THR A 198 -7.40 9.66 -31.73
C THR A 198 -6.35 8.69 -31.16
N ASP A 199 -6.50 7.40 -31.45
CA ASP A 199 -5.53 6.35 -31.18
C ASP A 199 -4.42 6.23 -32.24
N ASN A 200 -4.03 7.34 -32.91
CA ASN A 200 -2.97 7.39 -33.91
C ASN A 200 -1.55 7.23 -33.32
N ALA A 201 -1.36 6.23 -32.48
CA ALA A 201 -0.09 5.87 -31.86
C ALA A 201 0.10 4.35 -31.87
N ALA A 202 1.25 3.89 -32.36
CA ALA A 202 1.60 2.48 -32.37
C ALA A 202 3.12 2.30 -32.39
N THR A 203 3.61 1.14 -31.96
CA THR A 203 5.04 0.82 -32.07
C THR A 203 5.42 0.53 -33.52
N ASP A 204 6.66 0.84 -33.90
CA ASP A 204 7.18 0.61 -35.25
C ASP A 204 7.83 -0.77 -35.43
N GLY A 205 7.97 -1.55 -34.35
CA GLY A 205 8.65 -2.85 -34.32
C GLY A 205 10.18 -2.77 -34.38
N SER A 206 10.73 -1.56 -34.22
CA SER A 206 12.17 -1.24 -34.22
C SER A 206 12.59 -0.51 -32.94
N GLY A 207 11.79 -0.62 -31.87
CA GLY A 207 12.06 -0.02 -30.56
C GLY A 207 11.56 1.41 -30.42
N ASN A 208 10.53 1.84 -31.18
CA ASN A 208 9.94 3.16 -30.98
C ASN A 208 8.42 3.10 -30.93
N LEU A 209 7.84 3.94 -30.09
CA LEU A 209 6.48 4.42 -30.25
C LEU A 209 6.45 5.51 -31.33
N THR A 210 5.50 5.41 -32.27
CA THR A 210 5.27 6.43 -33.30
C THR A 210 3.91 7.09 -33.08
N ILE A 211 3.90 8.39 -32.78
CA ILE A 211 2.70 9.23 -32.78
C ILE A 211 2.57 9.89 -34.15
N THR A 212 1.45 9.66 -34.83
CA THR A 212 1.26 10.08 -36.23
C THR A 212 0.20 11.18 -36.34
N LEU A 213 0.61 12.34 -36.85
CA LEU A 213 -0.29 13.35 -37.37
C LEU A 213 -0.64 13.02 -38.82
N ASP A 214 -1.92 12.87 -39.12
CA ASP A 214 -2.43 12.52 -40.45
C ASP A 214 -3.62 13.39 -40.86
N GLN A 215 -3.99 13.33 -42.13
CA GLN A 215 -5.19 13.98 -42.65
C GLN A 215 -6.43 13.30 -42.06
N ALA A 216 -7.39 14.09 -41.57
CA ALA A 216 -8.66 13.54 -41.12
C ALA A 216 -9.44 12.94 -42.30
N GLU A 217 -9.85 11.68 -42.16
CA GLU A 217 -10.58 10.98 -43.23
C GLU A 217 -12.03 11.49 -43.31
N PRO A 218 -12.49 12.03 -44.46
CA PRO A 218 -13.85 12.60 -44.57
C PRO A 218 -14.97 11.61 -44.22
N ALA A 219 -14.71 10.31 -44.39
CA ALA A 219 -15.63 9.24 -44.03
C ALA A 219 -15.89 9.13 -42.52
N GLN A 220 -14.97 9.59 -41.68
CA GLN A 220 -15.12 9.60 -40.21
C GLN A 220 -16.08 10.69 -39.74
N GLN A 221 -16.31 11.73 -40.56
CA GLN A 221 -17.19 12.86 -40.24
C GLN A 221 -16.87 13.51 -38.87
N LEU A 222 -15.58 13.58 -38.52
CA LEU A 222 -15.12 14.22 -37.30
C LEU A 222 -15.42 15.71 -37.34
N LEU A 223 -15.88 16.24 -36.21
CA LEU A 223 -16.15 17.66 -36.01
C LEU A 223 -15.20 18.19 -34.94
N CYS A 224 -14.52 19.26 -35.31
CA CYS A 224 -13.64 20.06 -34.49
C CYS A 224 -14.32 21.41 -34.21
N TRP A 225 -13.79 22.17 -33.28
CA TRP A 225 -14.33 23.45 -32.83
C TRP A 225 -14.49 24.49 -33.95
N TYR A 226 -13.77 24.33 -35.07
CA TYR A 226 -13.82 25.18 -36.25
C TYR A 226 -14.65 24.59 -37.42
N GLY A 227 -15.21 23.38 -37.30
CA GLY A 227 -15.96 22.70 -38.37
C GLY A 227 -15.47 21.27 -38.61
N PRO A 228 -15.62 20.72 -39.84
CA PRO A 228 -15.04 19.42 -40.18
C PRO A 228 -13.55 19.39 -39.87
N CYS A 229 -13.10 18.38 -39.12
CA CYS A 229 -11.68 18.27 -38.77
C CYS A 229 -10.82 18.09 -40.02
N GLU A 230 -9.65 18.73 -40.04
CA GLU A 230 -8.67 18.61 -41.11
C GLU A 230 -7.55 17.63 -40.76
N TYR A 231 -7.25 17.45 -39.47
CA TYR A 231 -6.11 16.67 -38.98
C TYR A 231 -6.52 15.71 -37.86
N THR A 232 -5.86 14.55 -37.80
CA THR A 232 -5.92 13.61 -36.67
C THR A 232 -4.52 13.36 -36.12
N SER A 233 -4.39 13.15 -34.82
CA SER A 233 -3.11 12.86 -34.16
C SER A 233 -3.33 12.01 -32.91
N ALA A 234 -2.34 11.82 -32.05
CA ALA A 234 -2.52 11.22 -30.73
C ALA A 234 -1.97 12.09 -29.60
N ARG A 235 -2.60 11.94 -28.43
CA ARG A 235 -2.17 12.47 -27.13
C ARG A 235 -2.32 11.37 -26.11
N LEU A 236 -1.20 10.89 -25.59
CA LEU A 236 -1.12 9.80 -24.63
C LEU A 236 -0.80 10.35 -23.25
N ILE A 237 -1.55 9.93 -22.23
CA ILE A 237 -1.33 10.31 -20.83
C ILE A 237 -1.10 9.06 -19.97
N SER A 238 -0.30 9.20 -18.91
CA SER A 238 -0.11 8.14 -17.90
C SER A 238 -0.90 8.36 -16.61
N ALA A 239 -1.87 9.28 -16.60
CA ALA A 239 -2.69 9.62 -15.43
C ALA A 239 -3.36 8.40 -14.80
N ASN A 240 -3.36 8.33 -13.45
CA ASN A 240 -3.88 7.21 -12.65
C ASN A 240 -3.19 5.86 -12.93
N LYS A 241 -2.04 5.86 -13.62
CA LYS A 241 -1.28 4.66 -13.99
C LYS A 241 0.16 4.79 -13.53
N VAL A 242 0.94 5.62 -14.23
CA VAL A 242 2.34 5.88 -13.93
C VAL A 242 2.48 7.35 -13.55
N GLU A 243 2.90 7.56 -12.31
CA GLU A 243 3.06 8.87 -11.69
C GLU A 243 4.42 8.92 -11.00
N ALA A 244 5.03 10.09 -10.99
CA ALA A 244 6.28 10.34 -10.31
C ALA A 244 6.15 11.58 -9.44
N GLN A 245 6.76 11.53 -8.26
CA GLN A 245 7.11 12.73 -7.51
C GLN A 245 8.62 12.75 -7.32
N TYR A 246 9.27 13.77 -7.87
CA TYR A 246 10.73 13.91 -7.95
C TYR A 246 11.42 12.80 -8.75
N GLY A 247 12.71 12.99 -9.00
CA GLY A 247 13.55 12.09 -9.76
C GLY A 247 13.92 12.66 -11.14
N ARG A 248 14.50 11.79 -11.98
CA ARG A 248 14.80 12.11 -13.38
C ARG A 248 13.73 11.52 -14.27
N ILE A 249 13.05 12.36 -15.03
CA ILE A 249 12.09 11.93 -16.05
C ILE A 249 12.73 12.24 -17.40
N GLU A 250 12.95 11.20 -18.20
CA GLU A 250 13.72 11.28 -19.44
C GLU A 250 13.02 10.54 -20.58
N SER A 251 13.10 11.11 -21.78
CA SER A 251 12.71 10.43 -23.01
C SER A 251 13.68 10.74 -24.15
N ARG A 252 13.92 9.76 -25.01
CA ARG A 252 14.68 9.95 -26.25
C ARG A 252 13.72 10.05 -27.42
N VAL A 253 13.69 11.22 -28.06
CA VAL A 253 12.65 11.60 -29.02
C VAL A 253 13.28 12.09 -30.33
N LEU A 254 12.70 11.69 -31.45
CA LEU A 254 12.89 12.31 -32.76
C LEU A 254 11.61 13.05 -33.13
N VAL A 255 11.72 14.38 -33.23
CA VAL A 255 10.62 15.27 -33.63
C VAL A 255 10.44 15.26 -35.16
N PRO A 256 9.24 15.57 -35.69
CA PRO A 256 9.02 15.64 -37.12
C PRO A 256 9.81 16.79 -37.81
N ASP A 257 10.22 16.55 -39.05
CA ASP A 257 11.02 17.45 -39.90
C ASP A 257 10.17 18.29 -40.87
N GLY A 258 8.83 18.19 -40.79
CA GLY A 258 7.91 18.91 -41.66
C GLY A 258 7.95 20.43 -41.51
N ALA A 259 7.31 21.12 -42.46
CA ALA A 259 7.20 22.57 -42.48
C ALA A 259 6.44 23.13 -41.25
N ALA A 260 6.50 24.45 -41.07
CA ALA A 260 5.88 25.15 -39.95
C ALA A 260 4.43 24.73 -39.67
N GLY A 261 4.10 24.59 -38.38
CA GLY A 261 2.76 24.24 -37.89
C GLY A 261 2.74 23.04 -36.95
N LEU A 262 3.79 22.22 -36.93
CA LEU A 262 3.92 21.05 -36.04
C LEU A 262 4.38 21.47 -34.64
N TRP A 263 3.78 20.85 -33.63
CA TRP A 263 4.04 21.08 -32.21
C TRP A 263 4.00 19.76 -31.39
N PRO A 264 5.05 18.93 -31.45
CA PRO A 264 5.23 17.82 -30.52
C PRO A 264 5.61 18.30 -29.12
N ALA A 265 5.19 17.55 -28.10
CA ALA A 265 5.55 17.79 -26.72
C ALA A 265 5.74 16.48 -25.93
N PHE A 266 6.68 16.54 -24.99
CA PHE A 266 6.90 15.60 -23.90
C PHE A 266 6.90 16.39 -22.60
N TRP A 267 5.88 16.17 -21.76
CA TRP A 267 5.57 17.06 -20.66
C TRP A 267 4.84 16.30 -19.55
N MET A 268 4.57 16.98 -18.44
CA MET A 268 3.97 16.41 -17.26
C MET A 268 2.91 17.34 -16.66
N LEU A 269 1.89 16.76 -16.03
CA LEU A 269 0.80 17.50 -15.39
C LEU A 269 0.52 16.95 -13.98
N GLY A 270 0.18 17.84 -13.04
CA GLY A 270 -0.12 17.43 -11.67
C GLY A 270 -1.33 16.50 -11.58
N THR A 271 -1.22 15.46 -10.76
CA THR A 271 -2.28 14.43 -10.62
C THR A 271 -3.57 14.97 -9.99
N ASN A 272 -3.47 16.08 -9.26
CA ASN A 272 -4.60 16.77 -8.64
C ASN A 272 -5.37 17.72 -9.60
N ILE A 273 -5.11 17.69 -10.91
CA ILE A 273 -5.81 18.57 -11.88
C ILE A 273 -7.34 18.48 -11.81
N GLY A 274 -7.89 17.31 -11.51
CA GLY A 274 -9.33 17.12 -11.33
C GLY A 274 -9.90 17.84 -10.10
N GLU A 275 -9.05 18.12 -9.10
CA GLU A 275 -9.44 18.74 -7.82
C GLU A 275 -9.22 20.25 -7.82
N VAL A 276 -8.07 20.71 -8.33
CA VAL A 276 -7.65 22.11 -8.25
C VAL A 276 -7.70 22.86 -9.58
N GLY A 277 -7.78 22.13 -10.69
CA GLY A 277 -7.74 22.68 -12.04
C GLY A 277 -6.37 23.24 -12.46
N TRP A 278 -6.24 23.53 -13.75
CA TRP A 278 -5.06 24.20 -14.29
C TRP A 278 -5.19 25.74 -14.16
N PRO A 279 -4.11 26.49 -13.84
CA PRO A 279 -2.72 26.06 -13.68
C PRO A 279 -2.34 25.69 -12.23
N GLN A 280 -3.31 25.60 -11.31
CA GLN A 280 -3.03 25.33 -9.90
C GLN A 280 -2.41 23.95 -9.69
N SER A 281 -2.75 22.98 -10.55
CA SER A 281 -2.15 21.64 -10.56
C SER A 281 -0.68 21.61 -10.98
N GLY A 282 -0.16 22.69 -11.57
CA GLY A 282 1.19 22.70 -12.14
C GLY A 282 1.32 21.90 -13.45
N GLU A 283 2.30 22.33 -14.26
CA GLU A 283 2.71 21.73 -15.54
C GLU A 283 4.24 21.83 -15.66
N ILE A 284 4.90 20.75 -16.09
CA ILE A 284 6.35 20.72 -16.37
C ILE A 284 6.53 20.26 -17.81
N ASP A 285 6.91 21.19 -18.68
CA ASP A 285 7.21 20.92 -20.07
C ASP A 285 8.68 20.51 -20.18
N ILE A 286 8.94 19.21 -20.34
CA ILE A 286 10.30 18.67 -20.45
C ILE A 286 10.89 19.03 -21.82
N MET A 287 10.06 18.92 -22.86
CA MET A 287 10.37 19.36 -24.21
C MET A 287 9.10 19.77 -24.92
N GLU A 288 9.06 21.01 -25.40
CA GLU A 288 8.23 21.41 -26.52
C GLU A 288 9.12 21.76 -27.72
N TYR A 289 8.61 21.52 -28.93
CA TYR A 289 9.24 21.93 -30.18
C TYR A 289 8.19 22.53 -31.11
N VAL A 290 8.57 23.57 -31.86
CA VAL A 290 7.74 24.11 -32.95
C VAL A 290 8.54 24.13 -34.25
N SER A 291 8.05 23.44 -35.26
CA SER A 291 8.72 23.28 -36.58
C SER A 291 9.09 24.59 -37.29
N ARG A 292 8.46 25.73 -36.94
CA ARG A 292 8.84 27.05 -37.47
C ARG A 292 10.20 27.54 -36.96
N ASN A 293 10.66 27.03 -35.82
CA ASN A 293 11.96 27.29 -35.20
C ASN A 293 12.74 25.97 -35.12
N PRO A 294 13.25 25.45 -36.25
CA PRO A 294 13.67 24.06 -36.37
C PRO A 294 14.88 23.68 -35.49
N ASN A 295 15.60 24.65 -34.93
CA ASN A 295 16.76 24.44 -34.08
C ASN A 295 16.47 24.60 -32.59
N GLU A 296 15.26 24.98 -32.20
CA GLU A 296 14.94 25.38 -30.83
C GLU A 296 14.00 24.37 -30.15
N VAL A 297 14.27 24.10 -28.88
CA VAL A 297 13.35 23.41 -27.96
C VAL A 297 13.13 24.26 -26.73
N PHE A 298 11.98 24.07 -26.09
CA PHE A 298 11.53 24.86 -24.96
C PHE A 298 11.34 23.95 -23.74
N GLY A 299 11.81 24.41 -22.58
CA GLY A 299 11.52 23.79 -21.29
C GLY A 299 10.91 24.82 -20.36
N THR A 300 9.77 24.48 -19.78
CA THR A 300 8.89 25.46 -19.13
C THR A 300 8.19 24.86 -17.92
N ILE A 301 7.82 25.71 -16.96
CA ILE A 301 6.85 25.40 -15.91
C ILE A 301 5.68 26.37 -15.92
N HIS A 302 4.50 25.83 -15.68
CA HIS A 302 3.27 26.61 -15.56
C HIS A 302 2.68 26.42 -14.17
N GLY A 303 2.29 27.53 -13.54
CA GLY A 303 1.65 27.53 -12.22
C GLY A 303 0.82 28.78 -11.99
N PRO A 304 0.20 28.92 -10.80
CA PRO A 304 -0.70 30.03 -10.50
C PRO A 304 0.05 31.37 -10.55
N GLY A 305 -0.26 32.20 -11.55
CA GLY A 305 0.37 33.50 -11.76
C GLY A 305 1.59 33.50 -12.70
N TYR A 306 1.98 32.35 -13.24
CA TYR A 306 3.06 32.17 -14.22
C TYR A 306 2.70 31.02 -15.17
N SER A 307 1.73 31.22 -16.05
CA SER A 307 1.25 30.19 -16.98
C SER A 307 0.90 30.75 -18.35
N GLY A 308 0.72 29.86 -19.33
CA GLY A 308 0.47 30.25 -20.73
C GLY A 308 1.61 31.12 -21.25
N GLY A 309 1.29 32.26 -21.87
CA GLY A 309 2.32 33.18 -22.38
C GLY A 309 3.20 33.86 -21.31
N ALA A 310 2.88 33.68 -20.01
CA ALA A 310 3.66 34.18 -18.88
C ALA A 310 4.34 33.06 -18.07
N ALA A 311 4.40 31.85 -18.63
CA ALA A 311 5.08 30.72 -18.02
C ALA A 311 6.57 31.01 -17.80
N PHE A 312 7.18 30.32 -16.84
CA PHE A 312 8.60 30.46 -16.54
C PHE A 312 9.36 29.35 -17.27
N GLY A 313 10.27 29.71 -18.15
CA GLY A 313 10.99 28.74 -18.98
C GLY A 313 12.15 29.37 -19.73
N ASP A 314 12.85 28.55 -20.49
CA ASP A 314 13.94 28.98 -21.37
C ASP A 314 14.01 28.12 -22.65
N THR A 315 14.79 28.59 -23.61
CA THR A 315 14.96 27.98 -24.92
C THR A 315 16.38 27.44 -25.08
N TYR A 316 16.51 26.21 -25.57
CA TYR A 316 17.79 25.66 -25.99
C TYR A 316 17.89 25.62 -27.51
N THR A 317 18.94 26.23 -28.06
CA THR A 317 19.20 26.24 -29.51
C THR A 317 20.30 25.26 -29.89
N LEU A 318 19.94 24.25 -30.69
CA LEU A 318 20.87 23.29 -31.26
C LEU A 318 21.60 23.84 -32.49
N GLN A 319 22.80 23.31 -32.75
CA GLN A 319 23.60 23.73 -33.91
C GLN A 319 23.02 23.25 -35.24
N GLN A 320 22.26 22.16 -35.22
CA GLN A 320 21.52 21.61 -36.36
C GLN A 320 20.03 21.57 -36.02
N PRO A 321 19.14 21.48 -37.03
CA PRO A 321 17.73 21.24 -36.79
C PRO A 321 17.51 20.04 -35.86
N VAL A 322 16.60 20.18 -34.90
CA VAL A 322 16.24 19.17 -33.89
C VAL A 322 15.78 17.88 -34.58
N ALA A 323 15.07 18.00 -35.69
CA ALA A 323 14.50 16.88 -36.44
C ALA A 323 15.54 16.03 -37.21
N GLU A 324 16.84 16.42 -37.23
CA GLU A 324 17.87 15.63 -37.92
C GLU A 324 18.27 14.37 -37.15
N ASN A 325 18.12 14.35 -35.83
CA ASN A 325 18.53 13.24 -34.98
C ASN A 325 17.60 13.05 -33.79
N TYR A 326 17.68 11.86 -33.18
CA TYR A 326 17.14 11.65 -31.85
C TYR A 326 17.93 12.45 -30.82
N HIS A 327 17.20 13.08 -29.91
CA HIS A 327 17.75 13.80 -28.77
C HIS A 327 17.16 13.26 -27.47
N THR A 328 17.94 13.30 -26.40
CA THR A 328 17.49 12.92 -25.07
C THR A 328 17.05 14.17 -24.31
N PHE A 329 15.77 14.24 -23.96
CA PHE A 329 15.17 15.33 -23.19
C PHE A 329 14.87 14.84 -21.78
N ALA A 330 15.25 15.62 -20.77
CA ALA A 330 14.99 15.23 -19.39
C ALA A 330 14.79 16.41 -18.46
N VAL A 331 14.09 16.15 -17.36
CA VAL A 331 14.15 16.97 -16.15
C VAL A 331 14.75 16.17 -15.01
N GLU A 332 15.56 16.82 -14.17
CA GLU A 332 15.86 16.37 -12.81
C GLU A 332 15.08 17.25 -11.85
N TRP A 333 14.16 16.65 -11.10
CA TRP A 333 13.19 17.34 -10.27
C TRP A 333 13.33 16.92 -8.82
N SER A 334 13.42 17.90 -7.94
CA SER A 334 13.48 17.80 -6.47
C SER A 334 12.46 18.79 -5.86
N PRO A 335 12.15 18.73 -4.54
CA PRO A 335 11.11 19.57 -3.94
C PRO A 335 11.16 21.06 -4.32
N ASP A 336 12.34 21.65 -4.33
CA ASP A 336 12.51 23.09 -4.53
C ASP A 336 13.39 23.42 -5.74
N GLU A 337 13.59 22.49 -6.67
CA GLU A 337 14.40 22.74 -7.87
C GLU A 337 14.02 21.79 -9.02
N ILE A 338 13.98 22.32 -10.25
CA ILE A 338 13.86 21.56 -11.49
C ILE A 338 14.97 22.00 -12.44
N HIS A 339 15.65 21.05 -13.07
CA HIS A 339 16.71 21.27 -14.05
C HIS A 339 16.36 20.60 -15.38
N TRP A 340 16.45 21.30 -16.50
CA TRP A 340 16.17 20.77 -17.83
C TRP A 340 17.44 20.44 -18.59
N PHE A 341 17.41 19.30 -19.29
CA PHE A 341 18.53 18.77 -20.05
C PHE A 341 18.15 18.44 -21.49
N VAL A 342 19.07 18.77 -22.41
CA VAL A 342 19.10 18.22 -23.78
C VAL A 342 20.44 17.51 -23.98
N ASP A 343 20.42 16.22 -24.30
CA ASP A 343 21.62 15.38 -24.49
C ASP A 343 22.60 15.45 -23.31
N GLY A 344 22.07 15.53 -22.09
CA GLY A 344 22.84 15.65 -20.85
C GLY A 344 23.39 17.05 -20.57
N ILE A 345 23.11 18.05 -21.40
CA ILE A 345 23.47 19.46 -21.17
C ILE A 345 22.33 20.14 -20.42
N ASN A 346 22.57 20.55 -19.17
CA ASN A 346 21.65 21.39 -18.44
C ASN A 346 21.61 22.80 -19.08
N TYR A 347 20.42 23.27 -19.47
CA TYR A 347 20.23 24.60 -20.07
C TYR A 347 19.28 25.52 -19.29
N HIS A 348 18.45 24.99 -18.39
CA HIS A 348 17.48 25.79 -17.64
C HIS A 348 17.28 25.22 -16.24
N ASN A 349 17.05 26.10 -15.27
CA ASN A 349 16.76 25.76 -13.89
C ASN A 349 15.60 26.62 -13.37
N ALA A 350 14.78 26.05 -12.48
CA ALA A 350 13.72 26.76 -11.80
C ALA A 350 13.70 26.42 -10.32
N THR A 351 13.53 27.43 -9.47
CA THR A 351 13.37 27.33 -8.02
C THR A 351 12.13 28.12 -7.56
N PRO A 352 11.62 27.90 -6.33
CA PRO A 352 10.56 28.73 -5.77
C PRO A 352 10.87 30.24 -5.78
N ALA A 353 12.14 30.64 -5.76
CA ALA A 353 12.54 32.05 -5.78
C ALA A 353 12.32 32.71 -7.15
N ASP A 354 12.38 31.95 -8.24
CA ASP A 354 12.25 32.45 -9.61
C ASP A 354 10.81 32.84 -9.96
N VAL A 355 9.85 32.15 -9.33
CA VAL A 355 8.41 32.41 -9.51
C VAL A 355 7.81 33.27 -8.40
N ALA A 356 8.59 33.62 -7.37
CA ALA A 356 8.12 34.45 -6.27
C ALA A 356 7.58 35.82 -6.75
N PRO A 357 6.49 36.36 -6.15
CA PRO A 357 5.81 35.87 -4.96
C PRO A 357 4.70 34.83 -5.24
N ASN A 358 4.62 34.30 -6.47
CA ASN A 358 3.64 33.28 -6.81
C ASN A 358 3.95 31.96 -6.11
N GLU A 359 2.94 31.11 -5.98
CA GLU A 359 3.04 29.82 -5.31
C GLU A 359 3.80 28.80 -6.17
N TRP A 360 4.73 28.06 -5.55
CA TRP A 360 5.39 26.91 -6.15
C TRP A 360 4.53 25.66 -5.98
N VAL A 361 4.10 25.04 -7.10
CA VAL A 361 3.12 23.94 -7.10
C VAL A 361 3.72 22.58 -7.53
N PHE A 362 5.04 22.43 -7.51
CA PHE A 362 5.74 21.22 -7.99
C PHE A 362 6.17 20.29 -6.85
N ASN A 363 5.34 20.18 -5.81
CA ASN A 363 5.60 19.44 -4.56
C ASN A 363 4.59 18.30 -4.31
N HIS A 364 4.03 17.75 -5.39
CA HIS A 364 3.09 16.62 -5.39
C HIS A 364 3.33 15.76 -6.64
N PRO A 365 2.71 14.58 -6.79
CA PRO A 365 2.88 13.73 -7.97
C PRO A 365 2.41 14.36 -9.29
N PHE A 366 3.05 13.94 -10.38
CA PHE A 366 2.76 14.32 -11.76
C PHE A 366 2.72 13.07 -12.66
N TYR A 367 1.91 13.10 -13.72
CA TYR A 367 1.89 12.08 -14.76
C TYR A 367 2.47 12.60 -16.07
N VAL A 368 2.91 11.70 -16.95
CA VAL A 368 3.56 12.01 -18.24
C VAL A 368 2.54 12.14 -19.35
N ILE A 369 2.81 13.06 -20.29
CA ILE A 369 2.05 13.29 -21.51
C ILE A 369 2.99 13.30 -22.73
N LEU A 370 2.56 12.60 -23.79
CA LEU A 370 3.20 12.62 -25.11
C LEU A 370 2.14 12.98 -26.16
N ASN A 371 2.38 14.00 -26.97
CA ASN A 371 1.46 14.37 -28.06
C ASN A 371 2.17 15.04 -29.23
N LEU A 372 1.48 15.03 -30.38
CA LEU A 372 1.86 15.81 -31.56
C LEU A 372 0.68 16.71 -31.97
N ALA A 373 0.71 17.97 -31.55
CA ALA A 373 -0.26 18.98 -31.97
C ALA A 373 0.08 19.58 -33.35
N VAL A 374 -0.92 20.20 -33.98
CA VAL A 374 -0.75 21.01 -35.20
C VAL A 374 -1.52 22.32 -35.09
N GLY A 375 -0.88 23.40 -35.51
CA GLY A 375 -1.45 24.74 -35.41
C GLY A 375 -1.34 25.31 -34.00
N GLY A 376 -2.37 26.04 -33.58
CA GLY A 376 -2.45 26.62 -32.23
C GLY A 376 -1.70 27.94 -32.05
N ASN A 377 -1.91 28.53 -30.88
CA ASN A 377 -1.33 29.81 -30.49
C ASN A 377 0.20 29.73 -30.40
N PHE A 378 0.73 28.60 -29.92
CA PHE A 378 2.17 28.37 -29.82
C PHE A 378 2.74 27.74 -31.09
N GLY A 379 2.20 26.62 -31.60
CA GLY A 379 2.66 26.01 -32.86
C GLY A 379 2.57 26.93 -34.08
N GLY A 380 1.55 27.81 -34.11
CA GLY A 380 1.38 28.89 -35.08
C GLY A 380 0.70 28.47 -36.38
N THR A 381 0.83 29.29 -37.41
CA THR A 381 0.18 29.03 -38.69
C THR A 381 0.73 27.78 -39.37
N VAL A 382 -0.17 26.89 -39.80
CA VAL A 382 0.18 25.71 -40.60
C VAL A 382 0.63 26.14 -42.00
N SER A 383 1.82 25.71 -42.39
CA SER A 383 2.37 25.97 -43.71
C SER A 383 1.55 25.25 -44.79
N PRO A 384 1.25 25.89 -45.93
CA PRO A 384 0.65 25.20 -47.07
C PRO A 384 1.59 24.14 -47.68
N ASP A 385 2.88 24.16 -47.34
CA ASP A 385 3.88 23.20 -47.77
C ASP A 385 4.03 22.01 -46.80
N LEU A 386 3.24 21.95 -45.72
CA LEU A 386 3.25 20.82 -44.80
C LEU A 386 2.72 19.56 -45.50
N THR A 387 3.56 18.54 -45.61
CA THR A 387 3.19 17.23 -46.15
C THR A 387 2.85 16.26 -45.01
N LEU A 388 1.70 15.58 -45.12
CA LEU A 388 1.27 14.54 -44.18
C LEU A 388 1.54 13.13 -44.77
N PRO A 389 1.72 12.11 -43.92
CA PRO A 389 1.75 12.18 -42.45
C PRO A 389 3.04 12.79 -41.88
N GLN A 390 2.98 13.23 -40.62
CA GLN A 390 4.13 13.65 -39.82
C GLN A 390 4.21 12.81 -38.55
N GLN A 391 5.42 12.51 -38.09
CA GLN A 391 5.63 11.55 -37.01
C GLN A 391 6.57 12.08 -35.95
N MET A 392 6.17 11.91 -34.69
CA MET A 392 7.05 11.97 -33.53
C MET A 392 7.39 10.53 -33.13
N GLN A 393 8.67 10.19 -33.10
CA GLN A 393 9.15 8.86 -32.68
C GLN A 393 9.76 8.97 -31.28
N VAL A 394 9.35 8.07 -30.40
CA VAL A 394 9.78 8.01 -29.00
C VAL A 394 10.42 6.64 -28.77
N ASP A 395 11.73 6.63 -28.52
CA ASP A 395 12.52 5.42 -28.27
C ASP A 395 12.16 4.83 -26.90
N TYR A 396 12.16 5.68 -25.86
CA TYR A 396 11.74 5.26 -24.52
C TYR A 396 11.18 6.43 -23.71
N VAL A 397 10.46 6.10 -22.64
CA VAL A 397 10.26 6.98 -21.48
C VAL A 397 10.80 6.26 -20.24
N ARG A 398 11.61 6.95 -19.44
CA ARG A 398 12.26 6.40 -18.24
C ARG A 398 12.10 7.33 -17.05
N VAL A 399 11.92 6.73 -15.88
CA VAL A 399 11.88 7.42 -14.58
C VAL A 399 12.95 6.83 -13.67
N TYR A 400 13.79 7.72 -13.13
CA TYR A 400 14.84 7.36 -12.18
C TYR A 400 14.59 8.03 -10.83
N GLN A 401 14.73 7.28 -9.75
CA GLN A 401 14.48 7.75 -8.38
C GLN A 401 15.48 7.12 -7.40
N ALA A 402 15.43 7.51 -6.13
CA ALA A 402 16.21 6.84 -5.10
C ALA A 402 15.87 5.34 -5.03
N PRO A 403 16.82 4.48 -4.63
CA PRO A 403 16.54 3.07 -4.44
C PRO A 403 15.37 2.83 -3.48
N ASN A 404 14.49 1.90 -3.84
CA ASN A 404 13.37 1.54 -2.97
C ASN A 404 13.89 0.76 -1.75
N THR A 405 14.08 1.49 -0.66
CA THR A 405 14.56 0.96 0.62
C THR A 405 13.43 0.70 1.61
N SER A 406 12.15 0.76 1.18
CA SER A 406 11.05 0.72 2.16
C SER A 406 11.04 -0.59 2.95
N GLU A 407 10.83 -0.54 4.26
CA GLU A 407 10.75 -1.76 5.05
C GLU A 407 9.52 -2.57 4.64
N ARG A 408 9.68 -3.89 4.56
CA ARG A 408 8.58 -4.81 4.26
C ARG A 408 8.02 -5.38 5.55
N PHE A 409 6.75 -5.13 5.81
CA PHE A 409 5.98 -5.76 6.87
C PHE A 409 4.94 -6.67 6.26
N GLU A 410 4.74 -7.85 6.86
CA GLU A 410 3.83 -8.86 6.33
C GLU A 410 2.90 -9.43 7.41
N ALA A 411 1.68 -9.72 7.01
CA ALA A 411 0.69 -10.47 7.77
C ALA A 411 -0.06 -11.40 6.81
N SER A 412 -0.59 -12.51 7.31
CA SER A 412 -1.32 -13.47 6.48
C SER A 412 -2.70 -13.78 7.04
N PHE A 413 -3.64 -14.09 6.14
CA PHE A 413 -4.91 -14.72 6.47
C PHE A 413 -5.03 -16.03 5.69
N VAL A 414 -5.90 -16.94 6.14
CA VAL A 414 -6.16 -18.21 5.44
C VAL A 414 -7.39 -18.06 4.57
N ASP A 415 -7.30 -18.45 3.29
CA ASP A 415 -8.44 -18.55 2.39
C ASP A 415 -9.27 -19.80 2.72
N ASP A 416 -10.12 -19.70 3.75
CA ASP A 416 -10.97 -20.77 4.29
C ASP A 416 -12.47 -20.64 3.93
N PHE A 417 -12.77 -19.81 2.94
CA PHE A 417 -14.14 -19.47 2.55
C PHE A 417 -14.29 -19.40 1.03
N SER A 418 -15.53 -19.50 0.54
CA SER A 418 -15.83 -19.37 -0.88
C SER A 418 -16.67 -18.12 -1.15
N GLY A 419 -16.33 -17.40 -2.23
CA GLY A 419 -17.00 -16.17 -2.62
C GLY A 419 -16.46 -14.93 -1.88
N TRP A 420 -17.09 -13.79 -2.12
CA TRP A 420 -16.65 -12.51 -1.54
C TRP A 420 -16.76 -12.48 -0.02
N ARG A 421 -15.67 -12.07 0.63
CA ARG A 421 -15.64 -11.67 2.04
C ARG A 421 -14.77 -10.43 2.15
N GLN A 422 -15.21 -9.49 2.99
CA GLN A 422 -14.35 -8.40 3.40
C GLN A 422 -13.34 -8.95 4.42
N VAL A 423 -12.08 -8.96 4.03
CA VAL A 423 -10.96 -9.36 4.87
C VAL A 423 -10.44 -8.11 5.56
N SER A 424 -10.18 -8.20 6.86
CA SER A 424 -9.56 -7.11 7.63
C SER A 424 -8.32 -7.64 8.34
N VAL A 425 -7.19 -6.96 8.14
CA VAL A 425 -5.88 -7.35 8.68
C VAL A 425 -5.38 -6.23 9.58
N PRO A 426 -5.38 -6.40 10.91
CA PRO A 426 -4.90 -5.38 11.84
C PRO A 426 -3.41 -5.12 11.67
N PHE A 427 -2.99 -3.87 11.82
CA PHE A 427 -1.58 -3.52 11.83
C PHE A 427 -0.80 -4.18 12.97
N SER A 428 -1.47 -4.56 14.07
CA SER A 428 -0.82 -5.33 15.15
C SER A 428 -0.44 -6.76 14.77
N SER A 429 -0.98 -7.31 13.68
CA SER A 429 -0.60 -8.66 13.19
C SER A 429 0.57 -8.63 12.21
N PHE A 430 0.95 -7.45 11.71
CA PHE A 430 2.08 -7.30 10.81
C PHE A 430 3.39 -7.49 11.56
N THR A 431 4.26 -8.29 10.97
CA THR A 431 5.61 -8.50 11.46
C THR A 431 6.60 -8.14 10.37
N ARG A 432 7.79 -7.72 10.77
CA ARG A 432 8.85 -7.36 9.83
C ARG A 432 9.22 -8.60 9.01
N SER A 433 9.12 -8.51 7.68
CA SER A 433 9.45 -9.61 6.78
C SER A 433 10.92 -10.00 6.92
N ALA A 434 11.21 -11.30 6.77
CA ALA A 434 12.59 -11.78 6.75
C ALA A 434 13.34 -11.31 5.49
N GLN A 435 12.62 -11.00 4.42
CA GLN A 435 13.13 -10.47 3.17
C GLN A 435 12.97 -8.95 3.18
N GLN A 436 14.09 -8.25 3.15
CA GLN A 436 14.13 -6.79 3.15
C GLN A 436 14.96 -6.29 1.97
N PRO A 437 14.61 -5.14 1.37
CA PRO A 437 15.49 -4.48 0.43
C PRO A 437 16.80 -4.07 1.10
N ALA A 438 17.85 -3.94 0.30
CA ALA A 438 19.13 -3.46 0.80
C ALA A 438 18.99 -2.03 1.34
N GLY A 439 19.48 -1.78 2.55
CA GLY A 439 19.45 -0.44 3.16
C GLY A 439 18.20 -0.12 3.98
N ALA A 440 17.23 -1.03 4.11
CA ALA A 440 16.01 -0.81 4.90
C ALA A 440 16.31 -0.40 6.37
N PRO A 441 15.66 0.66 6.92
CA PRO A 441 16.10 1.35 8.15
C PRO A 441 16.06 0.53 9.47
N ASN A 442 15.28 -0.54 9.55
CA ASN A 442 14.99 -1.34 10.75
C ASN A 442 14.57 -0.50 11.97
N ASP A 443 13.60 0.39 11.80
CA ASP A 443 13.11 1.33 12.82
C ASP A 443 11.72 0.99 13.40
N GLY A 444 11.05 -0.04 12.87
CA GLY A 444 9.78 -0.55 13.37
C GLY A 444 8.62 -0.19 12.44
N PHE A 445 7.40 -0.66 12.76
CA PHE A 445 6.23 -0.41 11.93
C PHE A 445 5.55 0.89 12.36
N GLY A 446 6.02 2.01 11.80
CA GLY A 446 5.65 3.38 12.23
C GLY A 446 4.33 3.87 11.64
N LEU A 447 4.01 3.47 10.40
CA LEU A 447 2.79 3.83 9.65
C LEU A 447 2.67 5.31 9.27
N ASN A 448 3.60 6.18 9.63
CA ASN A 448 3.58 7.60 9.30
C ASN A 448 4.22 7.93 7.94
N ASP A 449 4.87 6.96 7.30
CA ASP A 449 5.58 7.11 6.03
C ASP A 449 5.41 5.83 5.19
N VAL A 450 4.15 5.49 4.88
CA VAL A 450 3.81 4.29 4.11
C VAL A 450 3.95 4.56 2.61
N TRP A 451 4.72 3.73 1.93
CA TRP A 451 5.07 3.85 0.51
C TRP A 451 4.35 2.85 -0.39
N GLY A 452 3.52 1.97 0.16
CA GLY A 452 2.80 1.00 -0.65
C GLY A 452 2.24 -0.18 0.11
N TYR A 453 1.56 -1.04 -0.64
CA TYR A 453 1.06 -2.33 -0.17
C TYR A 453 1.25 -3.40 -1.26
N GLY A 454 1.16 -4.66 -0.88
CA GLY A 454 1.21 -5.75 -1.84
C GLY A 454 0.53 -7.01 -1.35
N VAL A 455 0.38 -7.98 -2.25
CA VAL A 455 -0.17 -9.30 -1.93
C VAL A 455 0.77 -10.35 -2.49
N THR A 456 1.06 -11.35 -1.68
CA THR A 456 1.79 -12.56 -2.06
C THR A 456 0.86 -13.75 -1.97
N LEU A 457 0.74 -14.45 -3.09
CA LEU A 457 -0.09 -15.62 -3.29
C LEU A 457 0.68 -16.89 -2.90
N PRO A 458 0.00 -18.03 -2.68
CA PRO A 458 0.66 -19.23 -2.21
C PRO A 458 1.70 -19.73 -3.23
N ALA A 459 2.90 -20.06 -2.75
CA ALA A 459 3.96 -20.58 -3.61
C ALA A 459 3.53 -21.92 -4.27
N ASN A 460 4.02 -22.18 -5.49
CA ASN A 460 3.72 -23.38 -6.27
C ASN A 460 2.21 -23.66 -6.46
N SER A 461 1.38 -22.61 -6.47
CA SER A 461 -0.05 -22.72 -6.70
C SER A 461 -0.46 -22.00 -7.98
N SER A 462 -1.64 -22.31 -8.49
CA SER A 462 -2.21 -21.67 -9.67
C SER A 462 -3.67 -21.35 -9.43
N GLY A 463 -4.15 -20.23 -9.93
CA GLY A 463 -5.54 -19.85 -9.77
C GLY A 463 -5.81 -18.44 -10.25
N THR A 464 -6.93 -17.91 -9.76
CA THR A 464 -7.35 -16.54 -10.00
C THR A 464 -7.63 -15.87 -8.66
N LEU A 465 -7.04 -14.69 -8.48
CA LEU A 465 -7.33 -13.75 -7.41
C LEU A 465 -8.36 -12.76 -7.92
N HIS A 466 -9.35 -12.42 -7.08
CA HIS A 466 -10.13 -11.19 -7.25
C HIS A 466 -10.12 -10.37 -5.97
N MET A 467 -9.85 -9.08 -6.09
CA MET A 467 -9.81 -8.12 -4.99
C MET A 467 -10.50 -6.82 -5.34
N ASP A 468 -11.09 -6.17 -4.35
CA ASP A 468 -11.71 -4.86 -4.50
C ASP A 468 -11.60 -4.03 -3.20
N GLN A 469 -11.69 -2.70 -3.30
CA GLN A 469 -11.76 -1.74 -2.19
C GLN A 469 -10.69 -1.93 -1.12
N VAL A 470 -9.41 -1.82 -1.49
CA VAL A 470 -8.32 -1.72 -0.52
C VAL A 470 -8.45 -0.40 0.23
N GLN A 471 -8.63 -0.46 1.54
CA GLN A 471 -8.89 0.69 2.37
C GLN A 471 -8.28 0.56 3.76
N LEU A 472 -7.96 1.68 4.37
CA LEU A 472 -7.63 1.78 5.78
C LEU A 472 -8.86 1.54 6.64
N ALA A 473 -8.68 0.86 7.77
CA ALA A 473 -9.79 0.40 8.60
C ALA A 473 -9.60 0.74 10.08
N GLN A 474 -10.74 0.99 10.73
CA GLN A 474 -10.91 0.93 12.18
C GLN A 474 -11.50 -0.43 12.53
N ILE A 475 -10.63 -1.42 12.73
CA ILE A 475 -11.00 -2.76 13.15
C ILE A 475 -11.35 -2.71 14.64
N PRO A 476 -12.62 -2.96 15.03
CA PRO A 476 -13.02 -2.91 16.42
C PRO A 476 -12.32 -4.02 17.20
N THR A 477 -11.36 -3.65 18.05
CA THR A 477 -10.76 -4.62 18.97
C THR A 477 -11.78 -5.02 20.03
N VAL A 478 -12.26 -6.25 19.99
CA VAL A 478 -13.16 -6.74 21.05
C VAL A 478 -12.30 -7.16 22.23
N GLU A 479 -12.17 -6.27 23.23
CA GLU A 479 -11.58 -6.64 24.52
C GLU A 479 -12.49 -7.65 25.23
N ARG A 480 -11.95 -8.85 25.45
CA ARG A 480 -12.62 -9.93 26.17
C ARG A 480 -11.79 -10.27 27.41
N SER A 481 -12.47 -10.64 28.49
CA SER A 481 -11.80 -11.24 29.65
C SER A 481 -12.44 -12.58 29.99
N ARG A 482 -11.61 -13.60 30.23
CA ARG A 482 -12.07 -14.95 30.59
C ARG A 482 -11.33 -15.44 31.82
N ARG A 483 -12.08 -16.08 32.72
CA ARG A 483 -11.56 -16.69 33.96
C ARG A 483 -11.51 -18.21 33.79
N PHE A 484 -10.39 -18.80 34.17
CA PHE A 484 -10.13 -20.23 34.18
C PHE A 484 -9.83 -20.66 35.60
N ASN A 485 -10.56 -21.64 36.12
CA ASN A 485 -10.29 -22.15 37.46
C ASN A 485 -9.08 -23.08 37.42
N VAL A 486 -8.32 -23.09 38.51
CA VAL A 486 -7.38 -24.17 38.80
C VAL A 486 -8.19 -25.45 38.99
N ASP A 487 -7.93 -26.48 38.18
CA ASP A 487 -8.68 -27.74 38.22
C ASP A 487 -7.89 -28.89 38.86
N ARG A 488 -6.55 -28.76 38.95
CA ARG A 488 -5.64 -29.71 39.59
C ARG A 488 -4.40 -29.01 40.14
N ASP A 489 -3.91 -29.51 41.27
CA ASP A 489 -2.64 -29.14 41.88
C ASP A 489 -1.85 -30.38 42.37
N THR A 490 -0.53 -30.39 42.17
CA THR A 490 0.36 -31.45 42.70
C THR A 490 1.75 -30.92 43.06
N PHE A 491 2.58 -31.80 43.62
CA PHE A 491 4.02 -31.57 43.83
C PHE A 491 4.87 -32.45 42.91
N ILE A 492 5.93 -31.89 42.33
CA ILE A 492 7.05 -32.68 41.79
C ILE A 492 7.98 -33.01 42.95
N ASN A 493 8.14 -34.30 43.24
CA ASN A 493 9.01 -34.81 44.29
C ASN A 493 10.34 -35.26 43.70
N GLY A 494 11.47 -34.77 44.23
CA GLY A 494 12.77 -35.26 43.82
C GLY A 494 13.44 -36.26 44.77
N THR A 495 12.87 -36.59 45.94
CA THR A 495 13.05 -37.91 46.59
C THR A 495 12.11 -38.07 47.80
N GLN A 496 11.21 -39.08 47.71
CA GLN A 496 10.24 -39.63 48.69
C GLN A 496 9.66 -38.73 49.82
N PRO A 497 8.31 -38.63 49.94
CA PRO A 497 7.69 -38.12 51.16
C PRO A 497 7.68 -39.24 52.22
N GLY A 498 8.28 -38.97 53.38
CA GLY A 498 8.04 -39.78 54.57
C GLY A 498 6.59 -39.69 55.02
N ALA A 499 5.95 -40.85 55.15
CA ALA A 499 4.73 -41.15 55.91
C ALA A 499 3.44 -40.34 55.60
N TYR A 500 2.54 -40.99 54.87
CA TYR A 500 1.09 -40.74 54.91
C TYR A 500 0.57 -40.85 56.35
N ASN A 501 -0.05 -39.79 56.87
CA ASN A 501 -0.86 -39.84 58.10
C ASN A 501 -2.12 -38.98 57.92
N GLY A 502 -3.26 -39.63 57.68
CA GLY A 502 -4.60 -39.04 57.80
C GLY A 502 -5.18 -38.35 56.56
N THR A 503 -6.52 -38.32 56.50
CA THR A 503 -7.39 -37.79 55.44
C THR A 503 -7.39 -36.25 55.35
N SER A 504 -6.22 -35.62 55.31
CA SER A 504 -6.09 -34.15 55.28
C SER A 504 -4.92 -33.75 54.40
N GLN A 505 -5.18 -33.13 53.25
CA GLN A 505 -4.12 -32.44 52.49
C GLN A 505 -3.97 -31.03 53.06
N THR A 506 -2.94 -30.81 53.87
CA THR A 506 -2.42 -29.46 54.14
C THR A 506 -1.25 -29.24 53.19
N MET A 507 -1.35 -28.27 52.29
CA MET A 507 -0.21 -27.88 51.44
C MET A 507 0.87 -27.24 52.30
N TRP A 508 1.92 -27.99 52.61
CA TRP A 508 3.14 -27.47 53.21
C TRP A 508 4.22 -27.43 52.14
N VAL A 509 4.55 -26.24 51.63
CA VAL A 509 5.77 -26.10 50.83
C VAL A 509 6.95 -26.04 51.81
N GLY A 510 7.90 -26.98 51.74
CA GLY A 510 9.25 -26.80 52.28
C GLY A 510 9.75 -27.80 53.32
N PHE A 511 10.65 -28.68 52.87
CA PHE A 511 11.97 -28.98 53.46
C PHE A 511 12.93 -29.39 52.33
N PHE A 512 14.24 -29.26 52.59
CA PHE A 512 15.40 -29.52 51.72
C PHE A 512 15.14 -30.32 50.44
N ASP A 513 15.48 -29.70 49.31
CA ASP A 513 15.46 -30.24 47.95
C ASP A 513 14.12 -30.86 47.47
N GLN A 514 13.46 -30.13 46.56
CA GLN A 514 12.57 -30.67 45.53
C GLN A 514 11.08 -30.92 45.90
N MET A 515 10.36 -29.89 46.38
CA MET A 515 8.90 -29.82 46.23
C MET A 515 8.46 -28.48 45.63
N ARG A 516 8.18 -28.47 44.33
CA ARG A 516 7.64 -27.31 43.60
C ARG A 516 6.14 -27.52 43.38
N PRO A 517 5.27 -26.60 43.82
CA PRO A 517 3.85 -26.69 43.55
C PRO A 517 3.62 -26.46 42.06
N VAL A 518 2.85 -27.36 41.46
CA VAL A 518 2.44 -27.27 40.07
C VAL A 518 0.94 -27.09 40.04
N VAL A 519 0.51 -26.03 39.35
CA VAL A 519 -0.89 -25.66 39.21
C VAL A 519 -1.27 -25.86 37.74
N HIS A 520 -2.30 -26.68 37.49
CA HIS A 520 -2.84 -26.82 36.15
C HIS A 520 -4.07 -25.94 35.97
N VAL A 521 -4.11 -25.26 34.82
CA VAL A 521 -5.23 -24.43 34.42
C VAL A 521 -5.53 -24.75 32.95
N PRO A 522 -6.63 -25.45 32.65
CA PRO A 522 -7.00 -25.77 31.27
C PRO A 522 -7.52 -24.50 30.59
N ILE A 523 -6.65 -23.83 29.85
CA ILE A 523 -7.01 -22.65 29.08
C ILE A 523 -7.61 -23.11 27.76
N SER A 524 -8.93 -22.98 27.62
CA SER A 524 -9.66 -23.41 26.43
C SER A 524 -10.75 -22.41 26.03
N GLY A 525 -11.03 -22.36 24.73
CA GLY A 525 -12.03 -21.46 24.17
C GLY A 525 -11.60 -19.98 24.15
N ILE A 526 -10.31 -19.70 24.30
CA ILE A 526 -9.75 -18.48 23.72
C ILE A 526 -9.60 -18.76 22.21
N PRO A 527 -10.12 -17.90 21.33
CA PRO A 527 -9.94 -18.05 19.88
C PRO A 527 -8.44 -18.12 19.51
N ASN A 528 -8.10 -18.87 18.46
CA ASN A 528 -6.70 -19.07 18.07
C ASN A 528 -6.05 -17.80 17.49
N ASP A 529 -6.88 -16.87 17.02
CA ASP A 529 -6.56 -15.53 16.52
C ASP A 529 -6.57 -14.46 17.62
N ALA A 530 -6.72 -14.85 18.89
CA ALA A 530 -6.71 -13.90 19.99
C ALA A 530 -5.30 -13.42 20.33
N GLU A 531 -5.14 -12.11 20.46
CA GLU A 531 -3.95 -11.47 21.03
C GLU A 531 -4.13 -11.35 22.55
N ILE A 532 -3.20 -11.88 23.35
CA ILE A 532 -3.31 -11.83 24.82
C ILE A 532 -2.70 -10.53 25.34
N ASP A 533 -3.54 -9.61 25.79
CA ASP A 533 -3.10 -8.35 26.37
C ASP A 533 -2.45 -8.56 27.74
N LEU A 534 -3.11 -9.33 28.61
CA LEU A 534 -2.67 -9.57 29.99
C LEU A 534 -3.20 -10.91 30.49
N ALA A 535 -2.39 -11.67 31.23
CA ALA A 535 -2.87 -12.82 31.99
C ALA A 535 -2.27 -12.90 33.39
N TYR A 536 -3.13 -13.14 34.38
CA TYR A 536 -2.72 -13.25 35.78
C TYR A 536 -3.22 -14.53 36.43
N LEU A 537 -2.33 -15.24 37.14
CA LEU A 537 -2.65 -16.34 38.05
C LEU A 537 -2.89 -15.80 39.46
N TYR A 538 -4.07 -16.09 40.01
CA TYR A 538 -4.49 -15.72 41.35
C TYR A 538 -4.50 -16.96 42.25
N LEU A 539 -3.76 -16.92 43.35
CA LEU A 539 -3.68 -17.99 44.34
C LEU A 539 -4.00 -17.43 45.73
N TYR A 540 -4.86 -18.09 46.50
CA TYR A 540 -5.17 -17.64 47.86
C TYR A 540 -4.22 -18.28 48.88
N VAL A 541 -3.52 -17.45 49.64
CA VAL A 541 -2.54 -17.85 50.64
C VAL A 541 -3.21 -17.96 52.00
N THR A 542 -3.23 -19.16 52.58
CA THR A 542 -3.95 -19.46 53.84
C THR A 542 -3.03 -19.45 55.06
N GLU A 543 -1.77 -19.88 54.91
CA GLU A 543 -0.74 -19.87 55.96
C GLU A 543 0.64 -19.59 55.35
N GLY A 544 1.50 -18.90 56.09
CA GLY A 544 2.92 -18.77 55.75
C GLY A 544 3.77 -18.83 57.01
N ARG A 545 4.91 -19.54 56.94
CA ARG A 545 5.90 -19.61 58.02
C ARG A 545 7.30 -19.41 57.45
N GLY A 546 8.05 -18.45 58.00
CA GLY A 546 9.49 -18.34 57.69
C GLY A 546 10.12 -16.95 57.70
N PHE A 547 9.39 -15.86 57.94
CA PHE A 547 9.96 -14.50 57.81
C PHE A 547 10.71 -14.00 59.07
N SER A 548 11.44 -14.86 59.77
CA SER A 548 12.29 -14.41 60.89
C SER A 548 13.71 -14.11 60.41
N MET A 549 13.89 -12.86 59.99
CA MET A 549 15.16 -12.21 59.66
C MET A 549 15.83 -12.72 58.37
N TRP A 550 16.67 -11.85 57.79
CA TRP A 550 17.48 -11.99 56.57
C TRP A 550 16.84 -11.34 55.32
N SER A 551 17.49 -10.25 54.91
CA SER A 551 17.14 -9.33 53.83
C SER A 551 17.28 -10.00 52.47
N GLY A 552 16.18 -10.46 51.86
CA GLY A 552 16.22 -10.83 50.44
C GLY A 552 15.13 -11.72 49.87
N SER A 553 14.18 -12.26 50.65
CA SER A 553 13.21 -13.23 50.09
C SER A 553 12.30 -12.61 49.00
N VAL A 554 12.56 -12.96 47.74
CA VAL A 554 11.79 -12.50 46.58
C VAL A 554 10.60 -13.46 46.33
N ILE A 555 9.50 -12.92 45.80
CA ILE A 555 8.32 -13.69 45.37
C ILE A 555 8.74 -14.65 44.23
N PRO A 556 8.21 -15.90 44.20
CA PRO A 556 8.66 -16.93 43.24
C PRO A 556 8.56 -16.49 41.78
N SER A 557 9.50 -16.93 40.95
CA SER A 557 9.38 -16.93 39.49
C SER A 557 8.35 -18.00 39.06
N VAL A 558 7.61 -17.76 37.97
CA VAL A 558 6.63 -18.72 37.41
C VAL A 558 7.19 -19.30 36.11
N GLN A 559 7.33 -20.62 36.05
CA GLN A 559 7.78 -21.34 34.85
C GLN A 559 6.61 -22.16 34.27
N ALA A 560 6.37 -22.05 32.95
CA ALA A 560 5.33 -22.81 32.26
C ALA A 560 5.91 -24.08 31.61
N HIS A 561 5.21 -25.22 31.73
CA HIS A 561 5.63 -26.51 31.18
C HIS A 561 4.51 -27.25 30.44
N PRO A 562 4.76 -27.82 29.24
CA PRO A 562 3.80 -28.66 28.51
C PRO A 562 3.35 -29.89 29.30
N ILE A 563 2.07 -30.25 29.21
CA ILE A 563 1.50 -31.46 29.84
C ILE A 563 1.34 -32.55 28.79
N THR A 564 2.41 -33.27 28.47
CA THR A 564 2.41 -34.30 27.41
C THR A 564 2.44 -35.75 27.90
N THR A 565 2.41 -36.02 29.22
CA THR A 565 2.42 -37.38 29.80
C THR A 565 1.53 -37.48 31.04
N PRO A 566 1.08 -38.69 31.45
CA PRO A 566 0.28 -38.85 32.66
C PRO A 566 1.01 -38.19 33.82
N TRP A 567 0.33 -37.28 34.50
CA TRP A 567 0.78 -36.64 35.73
C TRP A 567 0.96 -37.68 36.84
N MET A 568 2.04 -38.45 36.82
CA MET A 568 2.34 -39.51 37.78
C MET A 568 3.86 -39.79 37.86
N PRO A 569 4.33 -40.45 38.93
CA PRO A 569 5.67 -40.31 39.47
C PRO A 569 6.68 -41.09 38.64
N ASP A 570 7.34 -40.42 37.70
CA ASP A 570 8.60 -40.91 37.21
C ASP A 570 9.71 -40.33 38.11
N PRO A 571 10.57 -41.16 38.73
CA PRO A 571 11.74 -40.68 39.45
C PRO A 571 12.75 -40.17 38.41
N VAL A 572 12.54 -38.94 37.93
CA VAL A 572 13.46 -38.33 36.99
C VAL A 572 14.64 -37.78 37.78
N ASN A 573 15.76 -38.50 37.73
CA ASN A 573 17.07 -38.00 38.09
C ASN A 573 17.46 -36.90 37.08
N TRP A 574 17.18 -35.64 37.40
CA TRP A 574 17.69 -34.51 36.63
C TRP A 574 19.11 -34.19 37.09
N TRP A 575 20.08 -34.42 36.22
CA TRP A 575 21.43 -33.85 36.30
C TRP A 575 21.68 -33.00 35.06
N THR A 576 22.41 -31.89 35.27
CA THR A 576 23.08 -31.01 34.28
C THR A 576 22.30 -29.76 33.79
N PRO A 577 22.97 -28.74 33.22
CA PRO A 577 23.24 -27.46 33.91
C PRO A 577 22.67 -26.25 33.15
N TRP A 578 22.21 -25.22 33.86
CA TRP A 578 21.72 -24.00 33.20
C TRP A 578 22.86 -23.01 32.91
N ASN A 579 22.97 -22.61 31.65
CA ASN A 579 23.56 -21.35 31.20
C ASN A 579 22.41 -20.48 30.63
N PHE A 580 22.30 -19.26 31.19
CA PHE A 580 21.62 -17.97 30.85
C PHE A 580 20.94 -17.79 29.46
N PRO A 581 19.92 -16.90 29.25
CA PRO A 581 19.91 -15.48 29.71
C PRO A 581 18.55 -14.79 30.05
N GLY A 582 18.62 -13.72 30.87
CA GLY A 582 17.95 -12.41 30.66
C GLY A 582 16.46 -12.20 30.99
N GLY A 583 16.16 -11.30 31.95
CA GLY A 583 14.87 -10.62 32.10
C GLY A 583 14.70 -9.92 33.46
N ASP A 584 14.76 -8.59 33.49
CA ASP A 584 14.81 -7.72 34.68
C ASP A 584 13.50 -7.60 35.51
N TYR A 585 13.69 -7.25 36.78
CA TYR A 585 12.68 -6.95 37.82
C TYR A 585 12.36 -5.44 37.93
N GLY A 586 11.09 -5.11 38.24
CA GLY A 586 10.67 -3.95 39.06
C GLY A 586 9.61 -2.99 38.45
N PRO A 587 8.91 -2.10 39.22
CA PRO A 587 9.07 -1.79 40.65
C PRO A 587 7.79 -1.82 41.55
N ALA A 588 8.08 -1.97 42.83
CA ALA A 588 7.33 -1.77 44.08
C ALA A 588 5.95 -1.05 44.11
N VAL A 589 5.00 -1.64 44.87
CA VAL A 589 4.17 -0.90 45.84
C VAL A 589 3.99 -1.72 47.12
N GLY A 590 4.49 -1.19 48.25
CA GLY A 590 3.96 -1.46 49.59
C GLY A 590 4.36 -2.76 50.29
N SER A 591 5.49 -2.73 51.01
CA SER A 591 5.80 -3.47 52.24
C SER A 591 4.84 -4.61 52.66
N ASN A 592 5.15 -5.86 52.28
CA ASN A 592 4.43 -7.05 52.77
C ASN A 592 5.39 -8.01 53.49
N HIS A 593 5.80 -7.63 54.70
CA HIS A 593 6.40 -8.57 55.65
C HIS A 593 5.27 -9.42 56.24
N LEU A 594 5.09 -10.63 55.74
CA LEU A 594 4.07 -11.55 56.26
C LEU A 594 4.66 -12.34 57.43
N GLY A 595 4.36 -11.93 58.66
CA GLY A 595 4.76 -12.70 59.85
C GLY A 595 4.23 -14.13 59.85
N SER A 596 4.82 -15.01 60.66
CA SER A 596 4.33 -16.39 60.82
C SER A 596 2.88 -16.39 61.34
N GLY A 597 1.92 -16.85 60.53
CA GLY A 597 0.50 -16.86 60.86
C GLY A 597 -0.42 -17.20 59.68
N LYS A 598 -1.75 -17.22 59.91
CA LYS A 598 -2.75 -17.29 58.83
C LYS A 598 -2.73 -15.96 58.08
N ILE A 599 -2.38 -15.98 56.79
CA ILE A 599 -2.09 -14.77 56.01
C ILE A 599 -3.34 -14.27 55.25
N GLY A 600 -4.26 -15.15 54.87
CA GLY A 600 -5.61 -14.78 54.40
C GLY A 600 -5.67 -13.80 53.22
N THR A 601 -4.72 -13.84 52.28
CA THR A 601 -4.62 -12.88 51.17
C THR A 601 -4.50 -13.56 49.80
N TRP A 602 -4.75 -12.81 48.73
CA TRP A 602 -4.52 -13.26 47.35
C TRP A 602 -3.10 -12.88 46.88
N LEU A 603 -2.42 -13.86 46.30
CA LEU A 603 -1.23 -13.68 45.48
C LEU A 603 -1.66 -13.51 44.02
N ARG A 604 -1.11 -12.53 43.31
CA ARG A 604 -1.30 -12.29 41.88
C ARG A 604 0.05 -12.43 41.18
N LEU A 605 0.13 -13.32 40.19
CA LEU A 605 1.34 -13.60 39.42
C LEU A 605 1.06 -13.32 37.94
N ASP A 606 1.95 -12.61 37.26
CA ASP A 606 1.87 -12.39 35.81
C ASP A 606 2.30 -13.66 35.07
N ILE A 607 1.48 -14.11 34.13
CA ILE A 607 1.72 -15.28 33.30
C ILE A 607 1.40 -15.01 31.82
N THR A 608 1.39 -13.74 31.41
CA THR A 608 0.95 -13.27 30.08
C THR A 608 1.66 -14.03 28.94
N SER A 609 2.99 -14.10 28.95
CA SER A 609 3.77 -14.80 27.91
C SER A 609 3.50 -16.31 27.87
N ALA A 610 3.22 -16.94 29.01
CA ALA A 610 2.91 -18.37 29.07
C ALA A 610 1.53 -18.67 28.47
N VAL A 611 0.55 -17.80 28.69
CA VAL A 611 -0.78 -17.91 28.08
C VAL A 611 -0.72 -17.62 26.58
N GLN A 612 0.06 -16.63 26.14
CA GLN A 612 0.29 -16.36 24.71
C GLN A 612 0.88 -17.59 23.99
N ASN A 613 1.83 -18.29 24.61
CA ASN A 613 2.38 -19.55 24.09
C ASN A 613 1.33 -20.69 24.08
N THR A 614 0.47 -20.75 25.09
CA THR A 614 -0.63 -21.74 25.17
C THR A 614 -1.60 -21.58 24.00
N VAL A 615 -2.01 -20.35 23.71
CA VAL A 615 -2.96 -20.04 22.64
C VAL A 615 -2.34 -20.30 21.25
N SER A 616 -1.09 -19.86 21.02
CA SER A 616 -0.42 -20.03 19.72
C SER A 616 -0.05 -21.48 19.39
N THR A 617 0.26 -22.32 20.38
CA THR A 617 0.70 -23.70 20.16
C THR A 617 -0.39 -24.75 20.32
N GLY A 618 -1.54 -24.39 20.91
CA GLY A 618 -2.61 -25.33 21.27
C GLY A 618 -2.23 -26.34 22.37
N VAL A 619 -1.03 -26.20 22.96
CA VAL A 619 -0.54 -27.07 24.03
C VAL A 619 -1.02 -26.54 25.36
N ASN A 620 -1.66 -27.37 26.20
CA ASN A 620 -2.00 -26.99 27.57
C ASN A 620 -0.75 -27.01 28.46
N TYR A 621 -0.51 -25.91 29.17
CA TYR A 621 0.62 -25.75 30.09
C TYR A 621 0.18 -25.86 31.55
N GLY A 622 1.04 -26.45 32.37
CA GLY A 622 1.02 -26.31 33.83
C GLY A 622 2.00 -25.24 34.28
N TYR A 623 1.71 -24.57 35.40
CA TYR A 623 2.55 -23.52 35.99
C TYR A 623 3.30 -24.08 37.19
N ILE A 624 4.62 -24.02 37.16
CA ILE A 624 5.51 -24.40 38.25
C ILE A 624 5.97 -23.12 38.96
N LEU A 625 5.77 -23.03 40.27
CA LEU A 625 6.34 -21.94 41.06
C LEU A 625 7.77 -22.32 41.48
N THR A 626 8.74 -21.49 41.14
CA THR A 626 10.16 -21.67 41.46
C THR A 626 10.64 -20.58 42.40
N SER A 627 11.32 -20.97 43.48
CA SER A 627 12.07 -20.01 44.30
C SER A 627 13.52 -19.97 43.80
N ASP A 628 14.05 -18.77 43.58
CA ASP A 628 15.47 -18.57 43.21
C ASP A 628 16.40 -18.73 44.43
N ASP A 629 15.83 -18.76 45.63
CA ASP A 629 16.61 -18.76 46.86
C ASP A 629 16.87 -20.20 47.33
N ASN A 630 18.16 -20.53 47.55
CA ASN A 630 18.62 -21.74 48.25
C ASN A 630 18.16 -21.85 49.72
N HIS A 631 17.20 -21.02 50.15
CA HIS A 631 16.70 -20.92 51.52
C HIS A 631 15.19 -21.19 51.52
N GLY A 632 14.78 -22.34 52.06
CA GLY A 632 13.43 -22.88 51.95
C GLY A 632 12.33 -21.96 52.47
N VAL A 633 11.56 -21.38 51.55
CA VAL A 633 10.34 -20.60 51.84
C VAL A 633 9.12 -21.52 51.89
N ARG A 634 8.18 -21.27 52.82
CA ARG A 634 6.97 -22.09 53.00
C ARG A 634 5.68 -21.30 52.75
N TYR A 635 4.87 -21.80 51.83
CA TYR A 635 3.53 -21.32 51.53
C TYR A 635 2.49 -22.43 51.75
N GLY A 636 1.34 -22.08 52.29
CA GLY A 636 0.11 -22.86 52.21
C GLY A 636 -0.90 -22.17 51.31
N LEU A 637 -1.36 -22.87 50.26
CA LEU A 637 -2.37 -22.37 49.33
C LEU A 637 -3.71 -23.07 49.61
N SER A 638 -4.81 -22.36 49.31
CA SER A 638 -6.15 -22.92 49.38
C SER A 638 -6.40 -23.82 48.16
N THR A 639 -6.64 -25.10 48.38
CA THR A 639 -7.08 -26.05 47.34
C THR A 639 -8.59 -26.20 47.35
N GLN A 640 -9.16 -26.61 46.22
CA GLN A 640 -10.61 -26.68 45.97
C GLN A 640 -11.37 -27.57 46.98
N ASP A 641 -10.70 -28.56 47.55
CA ASP A 641 -11.37 -29.65 48.29
C ASP A 641 -11.55 -29.39 49.79
N TYR A 642 -10.92 -28.36 50.38
CA TYR A 642 -10.87 -28.27 51.85
C TYR A 642 -11.10 -26.88 52.46
N TRP A 643 -11.18 -25.80 51.67
CA TRP A 643 -11.44 -24.46 52.19
C TRP A 643 -12.33 -23.66 51.25
N ASP A 644 -13.26 -22.89 51.83
CA ASP A 644 -14.14 -21.89 51.20
C ASP A 644 -14.02 -21.79 49.67
N PRO A 645 -14.95 -22.39 48.89
CA PRO A 645 -14.91 -22.43 47.43
C PRO A 645 -14.74 -21.05 46.76
N SER A 646 -15.10 -19.96 47.46
CA SER A 646 -14.88 -18.58 46.97
C SER A 646 -13.40 -18.19 46.89
N LYS A 647 -12.49 -19.00 47.44
CA LYS A 647 -11.04 -18.76 47.52
C LYS A 647 -10.21 -19.72 46.65
N THR A 648 -10.87 -20.38 45.69
CA THR A 648 -10.21 -21.26 44.72
C THR A 648 -9.35 -20.45 43.74
N GLY A 649 -8.10 -20.88 43.54
CA GLY A 649 -7.19 -20.25 42.59
C GLY A 649 -7.74 -20.21 41.16
N TYR A 650 -7.36 -19.19 40.40
CA TYR A 650 -7.83 -19.01 39.02
C TYR A 650 -6.86 -18.20 38.18
N VAL A 651 -6.90 -18.37 36.86
CA VAL A 651 -6.27 -17.48 35.89
C VAL A 651 -7.33 -16.55 35.32
N ARG A 652 -6.97 -15.28 35.14
CA ARG A 652 -7.76 -14.33 34.35
C ARG A 652 -6.93 -13.88 33.16
N VAL A 653 -7.48 -14.08 31.97
CA VAL A 653 -6.89 -13.69 30.69
C VAL A 653 -7.71 -12.55 30.10
N TYR A 654 -7.03 -11.49 29.71
CA TYR A 654 -7.55 -10.38 28.92
C TYR A 654 -6.97 -10.54 27.52
N TYR A 655 -7.84 -10.50 26.52
CA TYR A 655 -7.46 -10.74 25.14
C TYR A 655 -8.33 -9.93 24.21
N ARG A 656 -7.75 -9.52 23.08
CA ARG A 656 -8.49 -8.95 21.95
C ARG A 656 -8.67 -10.04 20.90
N THR A 657 -9.86 -10.10 20.32
CA THR A 657 -10.08 -10.87 19.10
C THR A 657 -10.11 -9.89 17.95
N VAL A 658 -9.35 -10.21 16.92
CA VAL A 658 -9.36 -9.52 15.63
C VAL A 658 -10.67 -9.80 14.91
#